data_AF-A0A2P5WDR6-F1
#
_entry.id   AF-A0A2P5WDR6-F1
#
_cell.length_a   1.000
_cell.length_b   1.000
_cell.length_c   1.000
_cell.angle_alpha   90.00
_cell.angle_beta   90.00
_cell.angle_gamma   90.00
#
_symmetry.space_group_name_H-M   'P 1'
#
loop_
_entity.id
_entity.type
_entity.pdbx_description
1 polymer ?
#
loop_
_entity_poly.entity_id
_entity_poly.type
_entity_poly.pdbx_seq_one_letter_code
_entity_poly.pdbx_strand_id
1 'polypeptide(L)'
;MRKFVCSCRALQPTQAVEAQVLPSTRGSALLLELEPARPTRPRRARAALAFRTTDRFLSLAAATGYPGPQGARAVQYSPVNSGEGRRRAGVVSVRFATEGTEQEVFGEVRNGVPLCPQAHAITVDGVPLTSKQVNVEKATVWVESGATIGELYYEIARKSRTLAFPAGIGHTVGVGGHLSGGGYGVLFRKYGLGADNVIDARLIDVEGRILDKKSMGEDLFWAIRGGGGGSFGIVLAWKLKLVPVPANVTVFTVSKTLEQNATKLVHQWQYIAHKLPKEIHTSIIISRVNSSENEKMTVQASFTGIFLGSTDELVPLMEEKFPQLGIVKEDCFEMSWAESNLCATQCPVGVSLETLLERSQKSVLSKTFFKAKSDFVKQLIPESAFQGLWPKFYEDEAKFASMVFVAFGGKMEEISETESPYPHRAGNLYSILYVVDWEEEENKNSKKFMSWMGRVYNYMTPYVSKSPREAYSNYRDLDIGANKINNDKESYAEARVWGLKYFKNNFGRFTTPSTSTPLAIVTPFHASHIQATVYCCRKHGLQVRTRSGGHDFEGLSYTTAYKVPFVVIDLVNLRSVQVNVEKATAWVESGATVGELYYEIARKSRTLAFPAGIGHTVGIGGQLSGGGLGSLFRKYGLASDNVIDARLIDAYGRILDKKLMGEDLFWAIRGGGGGSFGIVLAWKLKLVPVPANVTACTVSKTLEQNATKLVHQWQSIARKFPKEIQSSIAIARVNSSEDGKMTIQASYGSVFLGSIDELIPLMEEKFPELGLVKEDCLEMTWAESVLYSALSIIGLPLETLLNRTQKSALSQTFFKAKSDFVKQPISESGFEGLWPKFYEDEAKSAVMVLVAYGGKMDEIPETEYPYPHRAGNLYSILYVVNWEEEENKNSEKFMNWMRRVYSYMTPYVSKSPREAYVNYRDLDIGTNKVNDEKGSYTEGKVWGLKYFKNNFDRLVYVKTKVDPQNFFSHEQSIPPLS
;
A
#
# COMPACT_ATOMS: atom_id res chain seq x y z
N MET A 1 52.32 12.80 -36.71
CA MET A 1 52.47 12.76 -38.18
C MET A 1 51.69 11.57 -38.72
N ARG A 2 50.87 11.77 -39.78
CA ARG A 2 50.41 10.86 -40.89
C ARG A 2 50.13 9.36 -40.55
N LYS A 3 49.12 8.65 -41.05
CA LYS A 3 48.08 8.80 -42.09
C LYS A 3 47.13 7.58 -41.98
N PHE A 4 45.94 7.71 -42.56
CA PHE A 4 44.92 6.71 -42.94
C PHE A 4 45.43 5.31 -43.36
N VAL A 5 44.59 4.26 -43.21
CA VAL A 5 44.03 3.42 -44.31
C VAL A 5 42.91 2.48 -43.78
N CYS A 6 41.85 2.38 -44.57
CA CYS A 6 40.69 1.47 -44.47
C CYS A 6 40.92 0.23 -45.35
N SER A 7 40.44 -0.96 -44.98
CA SER A 7 40.29 -2.09 -45.92
C SER A 7 39.32 -3.16 -45.40
N CYS A 8 38.20 -3.33 -46.11
CA CYS A 8 37.35 -4.54 -46.08
C CYS A 8 38.07 -5.73 -46.75
N ARG A 9 37.77 -6.96 -46.32
CA ARG A 9 37.78 -8.16 -47.17
C ARG A 9 36.81 -9.22 -46.64
N ALA A 10 35.99 -9.74 -47.53
CA ALA A 10 35.15 -10.91 -47.37
C ALA A 10 35.86 -12.17 -47.91
N LEU A 11 35.50 -13.36 -47.39
CA LEU A 11 35.26 -14.63 -48.12
C LEU A 11 35.10 -15.84 -47.16
N GLN A 12 33.85 -16.30 -47.06
CA GLN A 12 33.29 -17.67 -47.17
C GLN A 12 33.91 -18.97 -46.57
N PRO A 13 33.07 -20.03 -46.39
CA PRO A 13 33.16 -21.05 -45.33
C PRO A 13 33.34 -22.51 -45.83
N THR A 14 33.59 -23.45 -44.92
CA THR A 14 33.32 -24.92 -44.96
C THR A 14 33.75 -25.50 -43.58
N GLN A 15 33.27 -26.59 -42.96
CA GLN A 15 32.68 -27.86 -43.40
C GLN A 15 31.66 -28.38 -42.35
N ALA A 16 30.75 -29.24 -42.83
CA ALA A 16 29.81 -30.05 -42.07
C ALA A 16 30.42 -31.38 -41.59
N VAL A 17 29.84 -31.98 -40.54
CA VAL A 17 29.89 -33.43 -40.29
C VAL A 17 28.47 -33.93 -40.08
N GLU A 18 28.11 -34.95 -40.85
CA GLU A 18 26.85 -35.69 -40.85
C GLU A 18 26.72 -36.63 -39.64
N ALA A 19 25.50 -36.80 -39.14
CA ALA A 19 25.05 -38.06 -38.54
C ALA A 19 23.57 -38.29 -38.91
N GLN A 20 23.28 -39.55 -39.24
CA GLN A 20 22.14 -40.05 -40.00
C GLN A 20 20.78 -40.02 -39.28
N VAL A 21 19.75 -40.07 -40.12
CA VAL A 21 18.31 -39.95 -39.90
C VAL A 21 17.63 -41.33 -39.87
N LEU A 22 16.50 -41.46 -39.14
CA LEU A 22 15.16 -41.99 -39.56
C LEU A 22 14.33 -42.50 -38.33
N PRO A 23 12.97 -42.54 -38.35
CA PRO A 23 12.03 -41.42 -38.58
C PRO A 23 10.70 -41.46 -37.76
N SER A 24 9.94 -40.36 -37.91
CA SER A 24 8.45 -40.22 -37.79
C SER A 24 7.87 -39.99 -36.38
N THR A 25 6.97 -39.01 -36.15
CA THR A 25 5.91 -38.45 -36.99
C THR A 25 5.67 -36.93 -36.83
N ARG A 26 5.17 -36.36 -37.94
CA ARG A 26 4.74 -34.99 -38.33
C ARG A 26 3.91 -34.22 -37.28
N GLY A 27 3.79 -32.89 -37.30
CA GLY A 27 4.16 -31.81 -38.24
C GLY A 27 3.80 -30.46 -37.56
N SER A 28 4.61 -29.40 -37.67
CA SER A 28 4.86 -28.47 -38.80
C SER A 28 4.27 -27.08 -38.49
N ALA A 29 5.15 -26.17 -38.05
CA ALA A 29 5.00 -24.72 -38.09
C ALA A 29 5.75 -24.18 -39.32
N LEU A 30 5.23 -23.15 -39.98
CA LEU A 30 5.89 -22.47 -41.09
C LEU A 30 6.01 -20.96 -40.78
N LEU A 31 7.25 -20.49 -40.80
CA LEU A 31 7.69 -19.09 -40.84
C LEU A 31 7.79 -18.65 -42.31
N LEU A 32 7.54 -17.37 -42.59
CA LEU A 32 7.99 -16.71 -43.83
C LEU A 32 8.58 -15.34 -43.51
N GLU A 33 9.79 -15.12 -44.02
CA GLU A 33 10.64 -13.93 -43.95
C GLU A 33 10.15 -12.80 -44.87
N LEU A 34 10.56 -11.56 -44.57
CA LEU A 34 10.41 -10.38 -45.44
C LEU A 34 11.70 -9.54 -45.38
N GLU A 35 12.21 -9.17 -46.56
CA GLU A 35 13.24 -8.12 -46.75
C GLU A 35 12.95 -7.31 -48.05
N PRO A 36 13.57 -6.12 -48.28
CA PRO A 36 12.84 -4.86 -48.41
C PRO A 36 13.00 -4.11 -49.76
N ALA A 37 12.14 -3.11 -50.02
CA ALA A 37 12.40 -2.08 -51.04
C ALA A 37 11.74 -0.70 -50.73
N ARG A 38 12.53 0.37 -50.91
CA ARG A 38 12.16 1.80 -51.04
C ARG A 38 12.44 2.24 -52.50
N PRO A 39 12.15 3.48 -52.97
CA PRO A 39 11.08 4.46 -52.67
C PRO A 39 10.40 4.99 -53.97
N THR A 40 9.15 5.46 -53.93
CA THR A 40 8.66 6.57 -54.80
C THR A 40 7.30 7.12 -54.32
N ARG A 41 7.12 8.44 -54.48
CA ARG A 41 5.88 9.24 -54.39
C ARG A 41 5.79 10.04 -55.73
N PRO A 42 4.68 10.72 -56.10
CA PRO A 42 3.32 10.78 -55.52
C PRO A 42 2.14 10.74 -56.54
N ARG A 43 0.92 10.49 -56.03
CA ARG A 43 -0.38 11.14 -56.35
C ARG A 43 -1.57 10.19 -56.61
N ARG A 44 -2.57 10.35 -55.73
CA ARG A 44 -4.04 10.27 -55.88
C ARG A 44 -4.62 9.34 -56.96
N ALA A 45 -5.17 8.21 -56.52
CA ALA A 45 -6.51 7.74 -56.91
C ALA A 45 -7.03 6.75 -55.85
N ARG A 46 -8.28 6.93 -55.43
CA ARG A 46 -9.01 5.99 -54.56
C ARG A 46 -9.36 4.74 -55.36
N ALA A 47 -8.97 3.57 -54.86
CA ALA A 47 -9.58 2.29 -55.24
C ALA A 47 -9.66 1.42 -53.99
N ALA A 48 -10.88 0.94 -53.70
CA ALA A 48 -11.17 0.03 -52.61
C ALA A 48 -10.71 -1.39 -52.96
N LEU A 49 -10.06 -2.07 -52.02
CA LEU A 49 -9.82 -3.51 -52.07
C LEU A 49 -10.34 -4.14 -50.78
N ALA A 50 -11.35 -5.00 -50.93
CA ALA A 50 -11.99 -5.74 -49.86
C ALA A 50 -11.07 -6.88 -49.35
N PHE A 51 -10.93 -7.02 -48.02
CA PHE A 51 -10.41 -8.24 -47.41
C PHE A 51 -11.58 -9.15 -47.02
N ARG A 52 -11.60 -10.35 -47.61
CA ARG A 52 -12.50 -11.45 -47.25
C ARG A 52 -11.96 -12.15 -46.00
N THR A 53 -12.76 -12.19 -44.94
CA THR A 53 -12.60 -13.16 -43.82
C THR A 53 -13.99 -13.62 -43.38
N THR A 54 -14.62 -14.49 -44.17
CA THR A 54 -15.96 -15.03 -43.87
C THR A 54 -16.09 -16.56 -43.94
N ASP A 55 -15.01 -17.32 -44.15
CA ASP A 55 -15.12 -18.78 -44.36
C ASP A 55 -14.59 -19.67 -43.21
N ARG A 56 -14.65 -19.22 -41.95
CA ARG A 56 -14.34 -20.09 -40.79
C ARG A 56 -15.35 -20.12 -39.65
N PHE A 57 -16.54 -19.54 -39.83
CA PHE A 57 -17.59 -19.53 -38.81
C PHE A 57 -18.69 -20.59 -38.98
N LEU A 58 -18.67 -21.40 -40.05
CA LEU A 58 -19.78 -22.33 -40.38
C LEU A 58 -19.50 -23.84 -40.18
N SER A 59 -18.37 -24.27 -39.58
CA SER A 59 -18.08 -25.72 -39.45
C SER A 59 -18.06 -26.29 -38.02
N LEU A 60 -18.55 -25.59 -36.99
CA LEU A 60 -18.60 -26.14 -35.63
C LEU A 60 -20.00 -26.18 -34.97
N ALA A 61 -21.06 -25.78 -35.68
CA ALA A 61 -22.43 -25.74 -35.15
C ALA A 61 -23.29 -26.98 -35.47
N ALA A 62 -22.71 -28.04 -36.05
CA ALA A 62 -23.45 -29.24 -36.47
C ALA A 62 -23.29 -30.46 -35.53
N ALA A 63 -22.80 -30.30 -34.30
CA ALA A 63 -22.48 -31.42 -33.40
C ALA A 63 -23.31 -31.51 -32.10
N THR A 64 -24.30 -30.64 -31.87
CA THR A 64 -25.16 -30.72 -30.67
C THR A 64 -26.61 -30.55 -31.07
N GLY A 65 -27.29 -31.67 -31.37
CA GLY A 65 -28.72 -31.67 -31.69
C GLY A 65 -29.58 -31.44 -30.45
N TYR A 66 -30.49 -30.46 -30.51
CA TYR A 66 -31.79 -30.44 -29.82
C TYR A 66 -32.71 -29.39 -30.53
N PRO A 67 -34.04 -29.63 -30.61
CA PRO A 67 -34.97 -28.82 -31.40
C PRO A 67 -35.61 -27.70 -30.55
N GLY A 68 -35.88 -26.54 -31.16
CA GLY A 68 -36.58 -25.42 -30.51
C GLY A 68 -38.09 -25.41 -30.77
N PRO A 69 -38.89 -24.71 -29.93
CA PRO A 69 -40.21 -24.22 -30.31
C PRO A 69 -40.17 -22.73 -30.72
N GLN A 70 -40.98 -22.42 -31.74
CA GLN A 70 -41.11 -21.13 -32.40
C GLN A 70 -41.87 -20.08 -31.56
N GLY A 71 -41.52 -18.80 -31.71
CA GLY A 71 -42.36 -17.67 -31.27
C GLY A 71 -41.61 -16.33 -31.20
N ALA A 72 -41.63 -15.56 -32.28
CA ALA A 72 -41.00 -14.23 -32.34
C ALA A 72 -41.92 -13.12 -31.78
N ARG A 73 -41.33 -12.14 -31.06
CA ARG A 73 -41.87 -10.76 -30.91
C ARG A 73 -40.73 -9.72 -30.87
N ALA A 74 -40.92 -8.62 -31.59
CA ALA A 74 -39.95 -7.59 -31.96
C ALA A 74 -39.56 -6.59 -30.85
N VAL A 75 -38.37 -5.97 -30.96
CA VAL A 75 -37.89 -4.86 -30.11
C VAL A 75 -38.55 -3.53 -30.51
N GLN A 76 -39.01 -2.75 -29.53
CA GLN A 76 -39.69 -1.45 -29.71
C GLN A 76 -38.72 -0.29 -29.45
N TYR A 77 -38.64 0.67 -30.39
CA TYR A 77 -37.91 1.93 -30.24
C TYR A 77 -38.78 2.93 -29.46
N SER A 78 -38.25 3.67 -28.49
CA SER A 78 -38.98 4.74 -27.79
C SER A 78 -38.08 5.94 -27.54
N PRO A 79 -38.28 7.07 -28.24
CA PRO A 79 -37.60 8.32 -27.92
C PRO A 79 -38.28 9.01 -26.72
N VAL A 80 -37.51 9.38 -25.70
CA VAL A 80 -38.01 10.21 -24.60
C VAL A 80 -37.96 11.68 -25.05
N ASN A 81 -39.10 12.24 -25.44
CA ASN A 81 -39.25 13.67 -25.66
C ASN A 81 -39.55 14.38 -24.34
N SER A 82 -38.57 15.07 -23.75
CA SER A 82 -38.84 16.13 -22.79
C SER A 82 -38.96 17.45 -23.55
N GLY A 83 -40.14 18.07 -23.52
CA GLY A 83 -40.38 19.40 -24.09
C GLY A 83 -39.42 20.46 -23.54
N GLU A 84 -39.25 21.52 -24.34
CA GLU A 84 -38.42 22.73 -24.14
C GLU A 84 -36.92 22.64 -24.49
N GLY A 85 -36.63 22.94 -25.77
CA GLY A 85 -35.83 24.13 -26.09
C GLY A 85 -34.30 24.13 -25.86
N ARG A 86 -33.65 23.02 -25.49
CA ARG A 86 -32.18 22.89 -25.56
C ARG A 86 -31.78 21.52 -26.11
N ARG A 87 -30.97 21.48 -27.18
CA ARG A 87 -30.36 20.24 -27.71
C ARG A 87 -29.61 19.52 -26.59
N ARG A 88 -30.22 18.48 -26.00
CA ARG A 88 -29.55 17.54 -25.08
C ARG A 88 -29.09 16.31 -25.85
N ALA A 89 -27.92 15.80 -25.48
CA ALA A 89 -27.34 14.57 -25.99
C ALA A 89 -28.32 13.39 -25.83
N GLY A 90 -28.61 12.67 -26.92
CA GLY A 90 -29.40 11.45 -26.87
C GLY A 90 -28.61 10.29 -26.24
N VAL A 91 -29.26 9.53 -25.36
CA VAL A 91 -28.78 8.25 -24.83
C VAL A 91 -29.42 7.13 -25.65
N VAL A 92 -28.63 6.15 -26.10
CA VAL A 92 -29.12 4.95 -26.79
C VAL A 92 -28.92 3.75 -25.87
N SER A 93 -30.00 3.01 -25.60
CA SER A 93 -29.97 1.77 -24.80
C SER A 93 -30.00 0.56 -25.73
N VAL A 94 -29.08 -0.38 -25.54
CA VAL A 94 -29.01 -1.65 -26.28
C VAL A 94 -29.31 -2.78 -25.29
N ARG A 95 -30.38 -3.55 -25.55
CA ARG A 95 -30.81 -4.68 -24.69
C ARG A 95 -30.22 -5.99 -25.19
N PHE A 96 -29.70 -6.81 -24.26
CA PHE A 96 -29.31 -8.18 -24.55
C PHE A 96 -30.55 -9.08 -24.63
N ALA A 97 -30.60 -10.01 -25.58
CA ALA A 97 -31.58 -11.09 -25.58
C ALA A 97 -30.91 -12.37 -25.02
N THR A 98 -31.68 -13.23 -24.34
CA THR A 98 -31.19 -14.52 -23.84
C THR A 98 -30.82 -15.47 -25.00
N GLU A 99 -29.88 -16.38 -24.77
CA GLU A 99 -29.36 -17.32 -25.78
C GLU A 99 -30.50 -18.00 -26.57
N GLY A 100 -30.52 -17.79 -27.88
CA GLY A 100 -31.51 -18.38 -28.82
C GLY A 100 -32.32 -17.40 -29.67
N THR A 101 -32.08 -16.09 -29.59
CA THR A 101 -32.74 -15.11 -30.47
C THR A 101 -31.70 -14.27 -31.22
N GLU A 102 -31.46 -14.60 -32.49
CA GLU A 102 -30.73 -13.73 -33.40
C GLU A 102 -31.59 -12.52 -33.75
N GLN A 103 -31.16 -11.33 -33.36
CA GLN A 103 -31.42 -10.09 -34.10
C GLN A 103 -30.34 -9.05 -33.76
N GLU A 104 -29.50 -8.74 -34.75
CA GLU A 104 -28.46 -7.71 -34.71
C GLU A 104 -29.06 -6.32 -34.55
N VAL A 105 -28.57 -5.54 -33.57
CA VAL A 105 -28.92 -4.12 -33.45
C VAL A 105 -27.98 -3.32 -34.36
N PHE A 106 -28.30 -3.23 -35.65
CA PHE A 106 -27.64 -2.27 -36.55
C PHE A 106 -28.56 -1.06 -36.77
N GLY A 107 -28.15 0.10 -36.24
CA GLY A 107 -28.59 1.39 -36.79
C GLY A 107 -28.13 1.52 -38.25
N GLU A 108 -28.83 2.35 -39.03
CA GLU A 108 -28.69 2.50 -40.49
C GLU A 108 -27.28 2.24 -41.04
N VAL A 109 -27.19 1.30 -41.99
CA VAL A 109 -25.97 0.99 -42.72
C VAL A 109 -25.82 1.98 -43.88
N ARG A 110 -24.75 2.78 -43.86
CA ARG A 110 -24.33 3.56 -45.04
C ARG A 110 -22.93 3.10 -45.45
N ASN A 111 -22.81 2.55 -46.66
CA ASN A 111 -21.56 2.04 -47.24
C ASN A 111 -20.88 0.91 -46.44
N GLY A 112 -21.64 -0.04 -45.90
CA GLY A 112 -21.07 -1.25 -45.26
C GLY A 112 -20.31 -1.00 -43.96
N VAL A 113 -20.40 0.21 -43.39
CA VAL A 113 -19.92 0.54 -42.05
C VAL A 113 -21.14 0.77 -41.17
N PRO A 114 -21.29 0.07 -40.03
CA PRO A 114 -22.37 0.35 -39.10
C PRO A 114 -22.18 1.74 -38.51
N LEU A 115 -23.17 2.62 -38.68
CA LEU A 115 -23.19 3.92 -38.01
C LEU A 115 -23.74 3.70 -36.59
N CYS A 116 -22.86 3.73 -35.57
CA CYS A 116 -23.33 4.11 -34.25
C CYS A 116 -23.97 5.51 -34.38
N PRO A 117 -25.19 5.74 -33.84
CA PRO A 117 -25.73 7.08 -33.73
C PRO A 117 -24.69 7.98 -33.04
N GLN A 118 -24.67 9.27 -33.33
CA GLN A 118 -23.93 10.25 -32.52
C GLN A 118 -24.56 10.36 -31.12
N ALA A 119 -24.43 9.29 -30.34
CA ALA A 119 -24.81 9.21 -28.94
C ALA A 119 -23.55 9.49 -28.13
N HIS A 120 -23.64 10.40 -27.15
CA HIS A 120 -22.51 10.74 -26.29
C HIS A 120 -22.24 9.64 -25.24
N ALA A 121 -23.14 8.65 -25.10
CA ALA A 121 -22.99 7.46 -24.27
C ALA A 121 -23.90 6.33 -24.79
N ILE A 122 -23.47 5.08 -24.62
CA ILE A 122 -24.24 3.86 -24.91
C ILE A 122 -24.45 3.11 -23.58
N THR A 123 -25.68 2.75 -23.27
CA THR A 123 -25.99 1.89 -22.12
C THR A 123 -26.19 0.45 -22.60
N VAL A 124 -25.41 -0.46 -22.04
CA VAL A 124 -25.54 -1.91 -22.18
C VAL A 124 -26.51 -2.39 -21.11
N ASP A 125 -27.74 -2.71 -21.50
CA ASP A 125 -28.78 -3.17 -20.58
C ASP A 125 -28.68 -4.68 -20.36
N GLY A 126 -28.07 -5.05 -19.23
CA GLY A 126 -27.94 -6.44 -18.79
C GLY A 126 -29.14 -7.00 -18.04
N VAL A 127 -30.21 -6.21 -17.80
CA VAL A 127 -31.42 -6.64 -17.08
C VAL A 127 -32.02 -7.97 -17.59
N PRO A 128 -31.97 -8.30 -18.90
CA PRO A 128 -32.48 -9.58 -19.42
C PRO A 128 -31.64 -10.82 -19.06
N LEU A 129 -30.37 -10.65 -18.66
CA LEU A 129 -29.47 -11.74 -18.27
C LEU A 129 -29.84 -12.24 -16.87
N THR A 130 -30.83 -13.12 -16.78
CA THR A 130 -31.49 -13.51 -15.52
C THR A 130 -31.44 -15.00 -15.22
N SER A 131 -30.69 -15.80 -15.99
CA SER A 131 -30.56 -17.24 -15.78
C SER A 131 -29.90 -17.56 -14.43
N LYS A 132 -30.44 -18.56 -13.72
CA LYS A 132 -29.86 -19.12 -12.49
C LYS A 132 -29.83 -20.63 -12.56
N GLN A 133 -28.68 -21.23 -12.32
CA GLN A 133 -28.48 -22.68 -12.31
C GLN A 133 -27.89 -23.12 -10.97
N VAL A 134 -28.77 -23.40 -10.01
CA VAL A 134 -28.39 -23.88 -8.67
C VAL A 134 -28.12 -25.39 -8.70
N ASN A 135 -26.94 -25.77 -8.23
CA ASN A 135 -26.50 -27.15 -7.98
C ASN A 135 -26.31 -27.37 -6.47
N VAL A 136 -27.26 -28.10 -5.86
CA VAL A 136 -27.31 -28.34 -4.41
C VAL A 136 -26.18 -29.27 -3.95
N GLU A 137 -25.89 -30.34 -4.70
CA GLU A 137 -24.84 -31.32 -4.35
C GLU A 137 -23.45 -30.69 -4.27
N LYS A 138 -23.15 -29.78 -5.18
CA LYS A 138 -21.86 -29.06 -5.22
C LYS A 138 -21.88 -27.77 -4.39
N ALA A 139 -23.03 -27.39 -3.82
CA ALA A 139 -23.24 -26.10 -3.18
C ALA A 139 -22.74 -24.94 -4.06
N THR A 140 -23.17 -24.89 -5.33
CA THR A 140 -22.78 -23.83 -6.27
C THR A 140 -23.97 -23.31 -7.07
N VAL A 141 -23.85 -22.10 -7.60
CA VAL A 141 -24.83 -21.53 -8.53
C VAL A 141 -24.13 -20.74 -9.62
N TRP A 142 -24.55 -20.93 -10.87
CA TRP A 142 -24.30 -19.95 -11.93
C TRP A 142 -25.46 -18.97 -11.96
N VAL A 143 -25.16 -17.68 -11.93
CA VAL A 143 -26.16 -16.62 -11.95
C VAL A 143 -25.72 -15.53 -12.92
N GLU A 144 -26.60 -15.18 -13.85
CA GLU A 144 -26.37 -14.09 -14.78
C GLU A 144 -26.47 -12.72 -14.09
N SER A 145 -25.70 -11.75 -14.56
CA SER A 145 -25.48 -10.46 -13.87
C SER A 145 -26.73 -9.58 -13.74
N GLY A 146 -27.74 -9.77 -14.58
CA GLY A 146 -29.02 -9.07 -14.55
C GLY A 146 -30.06 -9.69 -13.62
N ALA A 147 -29.78 -10.84 -13.02
CA ALA A 147 -30.58 -11.39 -11.94
C ALA A 147 -30.52 -10.48 -10.71
N THR A 148 -31.61 -10.40 -9.95
CA THR A 148 -31.59 -9.71 -8.66
C THR A 148 -31.16 -10.65 -7.53
N ILE A 149 -30.72 -10.09 -6.40
CA ILE A 149 -30.41 -10.87 -5.19
C ILE A 149 -31.65 -11.65 -4.73
N GLY A 150 -32.84 -11.05 -4.79
CA GLY A 150 -34.10 -11.70 -4.41
C GLY A 150 -34.40 -12.92 -5.25
N GLU A 151 -34.26 -12.83 -6.58
CA GLU A 151 -34.45 -13.97 -7.46
C GLU A 151 -33.44 -15.09 -7.20
N LEU A 152 -32.20 -14.73 -6.85
CA LEU A 152 -31.18 -15.70 -6.48
C LEU A 152 -31.54 -16.39 -5.15
N TYR A 153 -31.99 -15.63 -4.15
CA TYR A 153 -32.43 -16.16 -2.86
C TYR A 153 -33.63 -17.10 -3.02
N TYR A 154 -34.63 -16.69 -3.82
CA TYR A 154 -35.80 -17.51 -4.12
C TYR A 154 -35.40 -18.85 -4.77
N GLU A 155 -34.55 -18.83 -5.80
CA GLU A 155 -34.12 -20.06 -6.47
C GLU A 155 -33.28 -20.98 -5.58
N ILE A 156 -32.43 -20.42 -4.69
CA ILE A 156 -31.69 -21.22 -3.72
C ILE A 156 -32.68 -21.84 -2.72
N ALA A 157 -33.57 -21.04 -2.13
CA ALA A 157 -34.53 -21.47 -1.10
C ALA A 157 -35.49 -22.55 -1.60
N ARG A 158 -35.91 -22.46 -2.88
CA ARG A 158 -36.76 -23.46 -3.53
C ARG A 158 -36.06 -24.82 -3.65
N LYS A 159 -34.73 -24.86 -3.79
CA LYS A 159 -33.95 -26.09 -3.95
C LYS A 159 -33.30 -26.59 -2.68
N SER A 160 -33.05 -25.73 -1.70
CA SER A 160 -32.45 -26.10 -0.42
C SER A 160 -32.86 -25.14 0.69
N ARG A 161 -33.22 -25.70 1.85
CA ARG A 161 -33.49 -24.92 3.08
C ARG A 161 -32.23 -24.65 3.90
N THR A 162 -31.10 -25.25 3.55
CA THR A 162 -29.86 -25.21 4.33
C THR A 162 -28.68 -24.62 3.57
N LEU A 163 -28.92 -24.06 2.38
CA LEU A 163 -27.93 -23.34 1.61
C LEU A 163 -28.36 -21.88 1.46
N ALA A 164 -27.38 -20.98 1.48
CA ALA A 164 -27.56 -19.55 1.34
C ALA A 164 -26.43 -18.94 0.51
N PHE A 165 -26.52 -17.64 0.24
CA PHE A 165 -25.46 -16.85 -0.36
C PHE A 165 -25.21 -15.57 0.45
N PRO A 166 -23.96 -15.23 0.82
CA PRO A 166 -23.65 -14.00 1.54
C PRO A 166 -23.84 -12.75 0.66
N ALA A 167 -25.04 -12.18 0.67
CA ALA A 167 -25.37 -10.97 -0.07
C ALA A 167 -26.26 -10.00 0.73
N GLY A 168 -26.50 -8.82 0.17
CA GLY A 168 -27.29 -7.76 0.79
C GLY A 168 -28.77 -8.12 0.98
N ILE A 169 -29.46 -7.31 1.79
CA ILE A 169 -30.90 -7.46 2.06
C ILE A 169 -31.80 -6.81 0.99
N GLY A 170 -31.25 -5.92 0.17
CA GLY A 170 -31.99 -5.29 -0.93
C GLY A 170 -32.29 -6.28 -2.04
N HIS A 171 -33.47 -6.91 -2.00
CA HIS A 171 -33.84 -7.98 -2.93
C HIS A 171 -33.94 -7.54 -4.40
N THR A 172 -34.13 -6.24 -4.68
CA THR A 172 -34.16 -5.67 -6.05
C THR A 172 -32.76 -5.37 -6.61
N VAL A 173 -31.69 -5.45 -5.81
CA VAL A 173 -30.33 -5.15 -6.25
C VAL A 173 -29.85 -6.21 -7.24
N GLY A 174 -29.27 -5.78 -8.36
CA GLY A 174 -28.68 -6.68 -9.36
C GLY A 174 -27.40 -7.37 -8.87
N VAL A 175 -27.32 -8.69 -9.05
CA VAL A 175 -26.19 -9.53 -8.62
C VAL A 175 -24.87 -9.07 -9.24
N GLY A 176 -24.88 -8.66 -10.51
CA GLY A 176 -23.68 -8.21 -11.23
C GLY A 176 -22.99 -7.03 -10.55
N GLY A 177 -23.74 -5.95 -10.27
CA GLY A 177 -23.23 -4.77 -9.59
C GLY A 177 -22.86 -5.06 -8.13
N HIS A 178 -23.68 -5.87 -7.44
CA HIS A 178 -23.46 -6.23 -6.05
C HIS A 178 -22.10 -6.89 -5.84
N LEU A 179 -21.80 -7.94 -6.62
CA LEU A 179 -20.54 -8.68 -6.54
C LEU A 179 -19.34 -7.87 -7.03
N SER A 180 -19.53 -7.09 -8.10
CA SER A 180 -18.47 -6.22 -8.64
C SER A 180 -18.01 -5.18 -7.62
N GLY A 181 -18.87 -4.76 -6.70
CA GLY A 181 -18.51 -3.85 -5.61
C GLY A 181 -18.22 -4.51 -4.26
N GLY A 182 -18.07 -5.83 -4.21
CA GLY A 182 -17.62 -6.57 -3.02
C GLY A 182 -18.69 -7.50 -2.43
N GLY A 183 -19.98 -7.20 -2.57
CA GLY A 183 -21.06 -8.08 -2.11
C GLY A 183 -21.31 -8.02 -0.60
N TYR A 184 -21.49 -6.83 -0.04
CA TYR A 184 -21.75 -6.62 1.40
C TYR A 184 -23.12 -7.17 1.84
N GLY A 185 -23.17 -8.02 2.88
CA GLY A 185 -24.39 -8.76 3.25
C GLY A 185 -24.46 -9.34 4.66
N VAL A 186 -25.66 -9.69 5.15
CA VAL A 186 -25.88 -10.08 6.56
C VAL A 186 -25.11 -11.31 7.03
N LEU A 187 -24.65 -12.17 6.11
CA LEU A 187 -23.85 -13.35 6.45
C LEU A 187 -22.33 -13.11 6.48
N PHE A 188 -21.86 -11.88 6.22
CA PHE A 188 -20.43 -11.63 6.01
C PHE A 188 -19.58 -11.96 7.25
N ARG A 189 -20.14 -11.80 8.47
CA ARG A 189 -19.42 -12.09 9.72
C ARG A 189 -19.07 -13.57 9.86
N LYS A 190 -19.81 -14.49 9.22
CA LYS A 190 -19.49 -15.93 9.25
C LYS A 190 -18.76 -16.40 7.99
N TYR A 191 -19.12 -15.86 6.83
CA TYR A 191 -18.72 -16.42 5.54
C TYR A 191 -17.94 -15.48 4.62
N GLY A 192 -17.63 -14.26 5.07
CA GLY A 192 -17.04 -13.23 4.22
C GLY A 192 -18.06 -12.64 3.26
N LEU A 193 -17.61 -11.73 2.41
CA LEU A 193 -18.46 -11.03 1.44
C LEU A 193 -18.91 -11.95 0.30
N GLY A 194 -19.91 -11.51 -0.46
CA GLY A 194 -20.36 -12.20 -1.66
C GLY A 194 -19.23 -12.40 -2.68
N ALA A 195 -18.33 -11.42 -2.83
CA ALA A 195 -17.17 -11.52 -3.72
C ALA A 195 -16.14 -12.58 -3.26
N ASP A 196 -16.05 -12.87 -1.96
CA ASP A 196 -15.16 -13.92 -1.43
C ASP A 196 -15.69 -15.32 -1.80
N ASN A 197 -16.97 -15.41 -2.12
CA ASN A 197 -17.65 -16.65 -2.49
C ASN A 197 -17.79 -16.80 -4.02
N VAL A 198 -17.21 -15.89 -4.82
CA VAL A 198 -17.12 -16.05 -6.28
C VAL A 198 -15.97 -17.00 -6.62
N ILE A 199 -16.28 -18.05 -7.37
CA ILE A 199 -15.30 -19.07 -7.79
C ILE A 199 -15.02 -19.07 -9.30
N ASP A 200 -15.87 -18.43 -10.11
CA ASP A 200 -15.69 -18.24 -11.55
C ASP A 200 -16.57 -17.08 -12.06
N ALA A 201 -16.32 -16.57 -13.27
CA ALA A 201 -17.13 -15.56 -13.92
C ALA A 201 -17.04 -15.68 -15.45
N ARG A 202 -18.05 -15.20 -16.18
CA ARG A 202 -18.01 -14.96 -17.61
C ARG A 202 -17.97 -13.47 -17.88
N LEU A 203 -16.95 -12.98 -18.57
CA LEU A 203 -16.75 -11.55 -18.85
C LEU A 203 -16.48 -11.32 -20.34
N ILE A 204 -17.10 -10.31 -20.92
CA ILE A 204 -16.71 -9.78 -22.23
C ILE A 204 -15.68 -8.66 -22.01
N ASP A 205 -14.50 -8.81 -22.60
CA ASP A 205 -13.47 -7.77 -22.60
C ASP A 205 -13.66 -6.74 -23.72
N VAL A 206 -12.77 -5.75 -23.78
CA VAL A 206 -12.85 -4.65 -24.75
C VAL A 206 -12.62 -5.10 -26.20
N GLU A 207 -12.00 -6.27 -26.41
CA GLU A 207 -11.86 -6.89 -27.72
C GLU A 207 -13.06 -7.78 -28.10
N GLY A 208 -14.07 -7.86 -27.25
CA GLY A 208 -15.28 -8.67 -27.48
C GLY A 208 -15.09 -10.17 -27.20
N ARG A 209 -14.01 -10.58 -26.54
CA ARG A 209 -13.76 -11.98 -26.18
C ARG A 209 -14.53 -12.34 -24.91
N ILE A 210 -15.13 -13.53 -24.89
CA ILE A 210 -15.75 -14.09 -23.68
C ILE A 210 -14.68 -14.84 -22.90
N LEU A 211 -14.40 -14.36 -21.69
CA LEU A 211 -13.40 -14.91 -20.78
C LEU A 211 -14.08 -15.64 -19.61
N ASP A 212 -13.56 -16.81 -19.27
CA ASP A 212 -13.76 -17.51 -18.00
C ASP A 212 -12.59 -17.26 -17.05
N LYS A 213 -12.64 -17.72 -15.78
CA LYS A 213 -11.55 -17.51 -14.81
C LYS A 213 -10.18 -17.89 -15.37
N LYS A 214 -10.10 -19.02 -16.08
CA LYS A 214 -8.84 -19.55 -16.62
C LYS A 214 -8.26 -18.65 -17.69
N SER A 215 -9.10 -18.16 -18.61
CA SER A 215 -8.68 -17.31 -19.72
C SER A 215 -8.48 -15.85 -19.34
N MET A 216 -9.18 -15.35 -18.31
CA MET A 216 -8.95 -14.00 -17.77
C MET A 216 -7.70 -13.91 -16.88
N GLY A 217 -7.28 -15.02 -16.26
CA GLY A 217 -6.18 -15.04 -15.30
C GLY A 217 -6.55 -14.48 -13.92
N GLU A 218 -5.70 -14.71 -12.93
CA GLU A 218 -6.03 -14.37 -11.53
C GLU A 218 -6.11 -12.85 -11.28
N ASP A 219 -5.36 -12.02 -12.01
CA ASP A 219 -5.37 -10.57 -11.79
C ASP A 219 -6.69 -9.93 -12.21
N LEU A 220 -7.20 -10.26 -13.41
CA LEU A 220 -8.49 -9.77 -13.89
C LEU A 220 -9.63 -10.38 -13.07
N PHE A 221 -9.54 -11.66 -12.73
CA PHE A 221 -10.50 -12.33 -11.85
C PHE A 221 -10.53 -11.71 -10.44
N TRP A 222 -9.40 -11.30 -9.89
CA TRP A 222 -9.31 -10.56 -8.65
C TRP A 222 -9.95 -9.17 -8.80
N ALA A 223 -9.61 -8.42 -9.86
CA ALA A 223 -10.08 -7.07 -10.09
C ALA A 223 -11.61 -6.95 -10.18
N ILE A 224 -12.27 -7.91 -10.83
CA ILE A 224 -13.74 -7.89 -10.98
C ILE A 224 -14.48 -8.22 -9.66
N ARG A 225 -13.80 -8.78 -8.66
CA ARG A 225 -14.40 -9.19 -7.36
C ARG A 225 -14.32 -8.10 -6.29
N GLY A 226 -14.75 -6.88 -6.62
CA GLY A 226 -14.77 -5.76 -5.66
C GLY A 226 -14.22 -4.43 -6.21
N GLY A 227 -13.63 -4.44 -7.40
CA GLY A 227 -13.03 -3.24 -8.02
C GLY A 227 -14.04 -2.26 -8.65
N GLY A 228 -15.34 -2.51 -8.49
CA GLY A 228 -16.42 -1.68 -9.01
C GLY A 228 -16.93 -2.16 -10.38
N GLY A 229 -18.24 -2.03 -10.59
CA GLY A 229 -18.88 -2.40 -11.86
C GLY A 229 -18.55 -1.43 -13.00
N GLY A 230 -18.24 -1.98 -14.18
CA GLY A 230 -18.03 -1.23 -15.43
C GLY A 230 -16.58 -0.86 -15.76
N SER A 231 -15.60 -1.28 -14.95
CA SER A 231 -14.19 -0.90 -15.12
C SER A 231 -13.36 -1.87 -15.96
N PHE A 232 -13.72 -3.16 -15.95
CA PHE A 232 -12.84 -4.24 -16.45
C PHE A 232 -13.45 -5.07 -17.59
N GLY A 233 -14.68 -4.75 -18.00
CA GLY A 233 -15.45 -5.48 -19.01
C GLY A 233 -16.92 -5.63 -18.60
N ILE A 234 -17.68 -6.34 -19.43
CA ILE A 234 -19.10 -6.65 -19.17
C ILE A 234 -19.17 -8.05 -18.57
N VAL A 235 -19.42 -8.14 -17.26
CA VAL A 235 -19.63 -9.45 -16.62
C VAL A 235 -21.01 -9.98 -17.01
N LEU A 236 -21.06 -11.12 -17.69
CA LEU A 236 -22.28 -11.79 -18.11
C LEU A 236 -22.87 -12.65 -16.99
N ALA A 237 -22.02 -13.41 -16.29
CA ALA A 237 -22.45 -14.34 -15.26
C ALA A 237 -21.37 -14.58 -14.21
N TRP A 238 -21.79 -14.97 -13.02
CA TRP A 238 -20.96 -15.34 -11.89
C TRP A 238 -21.21 -16.80 -11.51
N LYS A 239 -20.16 -17.51 -11.12
CA LYS A 239 -20.26 -18.78 -10.41
C LYS A 239 -19.95 -18.56 -8.95
N LEU A 240 -20.91 -18.87 -8.11
CA LEU A 240 -20.85 -18.64 -6.67
C LEU A 240 -20.79 -19.96 -5.92
N LYS A 241 -20.05 -19.95 -4.81
CA LYS A 241 -20.11 -20.95 -3.75
C LYS A 241 -21.26 -20.59 -2.81
N LEU A 242 -22.16 -21.54 -2.58
CA LEU A 242 -23.23 -21.44 -1.60
C LEU A 242 -22.69 -21.88 -0.22
N VAL A 243 -23.24 -21.28 0.83
CA VAL A 243 -22.79 -21.49 2.21
C VAL A 243 -23.86 -22.22 3.01
N PRO A 244 -23.49 -23.08 3.97
CA PRO A 244 -24.46 -23.78 4.80
C PRO A 244 -25.13 -22.83 5.79
N VAL A 245 -26.43 -22.94 5.99
CA VAL A 245 -27.17 -22.24 7.04
C VAL A 245 -28.12 -23.22 7.74
N PRO A 246 -28.47 -22.97 9.02
CA PRO A 246 -29.57 -23.69 9.66
C PRO A 246 -30.88 -23.50 8.87
N ALA A 247 -31.80 -24.47 8.98
CA ALA A 247 -33.08 -24.39 8.30
C ALA A 247 -33.92 -23.19 8.76
N ASN A 248 -33.83 -22.87 10.05
CA ASN A 248 -34.43 -21.69 10.67
C ASN A 248 -33.35 -20.83 11.31
N VAL A 249 -33.51 -19.52 11.21
CA VAL A 249 -32.68 -18.48 11.82
C VAL A 249 -33.55 -17.62 12.72
N THR A 250 -32.96 -16.98 13.71
CA THR A 250 -33.68 -16.06 14.61
C THR A 250 -33.41 -14.62 14.20
N VAL A 251 -34.47 -13.86 13.93
CA VAL A 251 -34.42 -12.42 13.68
C VAL A 251 -34.94 -11.69 14.91
N PHE A 252 -34.28 -10.61 15.33
CA PHE A 252 -34.79 -9.77 16.41
C PHE A 252 -34.76 -8.30 16.03
N THR A 253 -35.67 -7.52 16.63
CA THR A 253 -35.68 -6.06 16.55
C THR A 253 -36.11 -5.47 17.87
N VAL A 254 -35.24 -4.67 18.48
CA VAL A 254 -35.53 -3.94 19.72
C VAL A 254 -35.31 -2.46 19.46
N SER A 255 -36.36 -1.65 19.63
CA SER A 255 -36.31 -0.21 19.39
C SER A 255 -36.34 0.58 20.71
N LYS A 256 -35.47 1.59 20.81
CA LYS A 256 -35.41 2.50 21.97
C LYS A 256 -35.36 3.94 21.49
N THR A 257 -36.13 4.82 22.12
CA THR A 257 -36.05 6.26 21.87
C THR A 257 -34.97 6.93 22.73
N LEU A 258 -34.65 8.19 22.46
CA LEU A 258 -33.69 8.94 23.28
C LEU A 258 -34.10 9.00 24.76
N GLU A 259 -35.40 9.12 25.03
CA GLU A 259 -35.98 9.13 26.39
C GLU A 259 -35.80 7.77 27.08
N GLN A 260 -35.75 6.69 26.30
CA GLN A 260 -35.48 5.33 26.76
C GLN A 260 -33.98 4.99 26.76
N ASN A 261 -33.10 5.99 26.91
CA ASN A 261 -31.64 5.86 26.96
C ASN A 261 -30.97 5.29 25.69
N ALA A 262 -31.57 5.45 24.50
CA ALA A 262 -30.99 4.96 23.24
C ALA A 262 -29.53 5.38 23.02
N THR A 263 -29.16 6.63 23.36
CA THR A 263 -27.77 7.12 23.22
C THR A 263 -26.76 6.24 23.95
N LYS A 264 -27.07 5.84 25.19
CA LYS A 264 -26.18 4.99 26.01
C LYS A 264 -26.10 3.59 25.44
N LEU A 265 -27.20 3.03 24.95
CA LEU A 265 -27.23 1.71 24.34
C LEU A 265 -26.45 1.67 23.02
N VAL A 266 -26.57 2.70 22.17
CA VAL A 266 -25.76 2.84 20.95
C VAL A 266 -24.28 2.93 21.31
N HIS A 267 -23.94 3.74 22.33
CA HIS A 267 -22.56 3.88 22.79
C HIS A 267 -21.99 2.55 23.30
N GLN A 268 -22.74 1.80 24.12
CA GLN A 268 -22.35 0.47 24.65
C GLN A 268 -22.24 -0.59 23.55
N TRP A 269 -23.16 -0.60 22.58
CA TRP A 269 -23.15 -1.56 21.47
C TRP A 269 -21.82 -1.55 20.71
N GLN A 270 -21.16 -0.39 20.55
CA GLN A 270 -19.86 -0.30 19.89
C GLN A 270 -18.77 -1.20 20.51
N TYR A 271 -18.81 -1.38 21.85
CA TYR A 271 -17.84 -2.18 22.59
C TYR A 271 -18.06 -3.69 22.42
N ILE A 272 -19.29 -4.08 22.08
CA ILE A 272 -19.77 -5.46 22.16
C ILE A 272 -19.94 -6.05 20.75
N ALA A 273 -20.53 -5.30 19.83
CA ALA A 273 -21.06 -5.83 18.58
C ALA A 273 -20.03 -6.54 17.70
N HIS A 274 -18.82 -6.00 17.60
CA HIS A 274 -17.74 -6.62 16.83
C HIS A 274 -17.19 -7.92 17.46
N LYS A 275 -17.37 -8.09 18.78
CA LYS A 275 -16.90 -9.24 19.57
C LYS A 275 -17.94 -10.36 19.72
N LEU A 276 -19.18 -10.12 19.29
CA LEU A 276 -20.21 -11.15 19.33
C LEU A 276 -19.83 -12.35 18.46
N PRO A 277 -20.34 -13.57 18.73
CA PRO A 277 -20.07 -14.75 17.91
C PRO A 277 -20.31 -14.50 16.43
N LYS A 278 -19.57 -15.15 15.53
CA LYS A 278 -19.68 -14.92 14.07
C LYS A 278 -21.05 -15.30 13.50
N GLU A 279 -21.81 -16.10 14.24
CA GLU A 279 -23.18 -16.54 13.99
C GLU A 279 -24.23 -15.42 14.08
N ILE A 280 -23.94 -14.32 14.77
CA ILE A 280 -24.87 -13.19 14.91
C ILE A 280 -24.43 -12.00 14.06
N HIS A 281 -25.30 -11.54 13.18
CA HIS A 281 -25.19 -10.23 12.55
C HIS A 281 -26.04 -9.24 13.33
N THR A 282 -25.51 -8.05 13.65
CA THR A 282 -26.28 -6.99 14.31
C THR A 282 -26.01 -5.64 13.67
N SER A 283 -27.05 -4.83 13.60
CA SER A 283 -26.99 -3.46 13.12
C SER A 283 -27.91 -2.54 13.92
N ILE A 284 -27.66 -1.24 13.88
CA ILE A 284 -28.52 -0.22 14.48
C ILE A 284 -29.04 0.68 13.36
N ILE A 285 -30.35 0.89 13.29
CA ILE A 285 -30.97 1.88 12.42
C ILE A 285 -31.38 3.07 13.28
N ILE A 286 -30.79 4.23 13.02
CA ILE A 286 -31.15 5.50 13.63
C ILE A 286 -32.09 6.24 12.69
N SER A 287 -33.28 6.61 13.18
CA SER A 287 -34.26 7.38 12.42
C SER A 287 -35.08 8.30 13.33
N ARG A 288 -35.76 9.27 12.71
CA ARG A 288 -36.72 10.15 13.40
C ARG A 288 -38.09 9.47 13.45
N VAL A 289 -38.74 9.49 14.61
CA VAL A 289 -40.09 8.91 14.83
C VAL A 289 -40.96 9.83 15.70
N ASN A 290 -42.28 9.59 15.74
CA ASN A 290 -43.16 10.20 16.73
C ASN A 290 -43.10 9.39 18.02
N SER A 291 -42.82 10.01 19.16
CA SER A 291 -42.79 9.33 20.46
C SER A 291 -44.18 8.82 20.84
N SER A 292 -44.25 7.57 21.29
CA SER A 292 -45.49 6.94 21.77
C SER A 292 -45.99 7.50 23.10
N GLU A 293 -45.14 8.16 23.88
CA GLU A 293 -45.50 8.65 25.22
C GLU A 293 -46.10 10.07 25.21
N ASN A 294 -45.76 10.91 24.23
CA ASN A 294 -46.13 12.34 24.24
C ASN A 294 -46.46 12.93 22.85
N GLU A 295 -46.57 12.12 21.79
CA GLU A 295 -46.73 12.54 20.37
C GLU A 295 -45.69 13.54 19.84
N LYS A 296 -44.66 13.88 20.63
CA LYS A 296 -43.54 14.72 20.21
C LYS A 296 -42.55 13.92 19.37
N MET A 297 -41.99 14.56 18.35
CA MET A 297 -40.91 13.99 17.53
C MET A 297 -39.72 13.61 18.42
N THR A 298 -39.10 12.45 18.19
CA THR A 298 -37.85 12.01 18.84
C THR A 298 -36.99 11.20 17.87
N VAL A 299 -35.78 10.83 18.30
CA VAL A 299 -34.88 9.92 17.57
C VAL A 299 -34.97 8.53 18.18
N GLN A 300 -35.09 7.52 17.33
CA GLN A 300 -35.13 6.12 17.72
C GLN A 300 -33.90 5.39 17.20
N ALA A 301 -33.33 4.53 18.04
CA ALA A 301 -32.34 3.53 17.67
C ALA A 301 -33.01 2.16 17.67
N SER A 302 -33.08 1.53 16.50
CA SER A 302 -33.62 0.19 16.30
C SER A 302 -32.48 -0.80 16.13
N PHE A 303 -32.23 -1.59 17.17
CA PHE A 303 -31.24 -2.66 17.21
C PHE A 303 -31.83 -3.89 16.52
N THR A 304 -31.25 -4.29 15.41
CA THR A 304 -31.70 -5.42 14.61
C THR A 304 -30.61 -6.47 14.52
N GLY A 305 -30.98 -7.73 14.33
CA GLY A 305 -30.01 -8.76 14.06
C GLY A 305 -30.59 -10.05 13.53
N ILE A 306 -29.71 -10.85 12.93
CA ILE A 306 -29.98 -12.20 12.43
C ILE A 306 -28.98 -13.13 13.09
N PHE A 307 -29.47 -14.15 13.78
CA PHE A 307 -28.68 -15.17 14.44
C PHE A 307 -28.89 -16.52 13.78
N LEU A 308 -27.78 -17.19 13.44
CA LEU A 308 -27.78 -18.53 12.85
C LEU A 308 -27.93 -19.62 13.93
N GLY A 309 -29.03 -19.55 14.67
CA GLY A 309 -29.42 -20.45 15.76
C GLY A 309 -30.84 -20.14 16.23
N SER A 310 -31.28 -20.80 17.31
CA SER A 310 -32.64 -20.64 17.83
C SER A 310 -32.77 -19.46 18.81
N THR A 311 -34.01 -19.09 19.12
CA THR A 311 -34.35 -18.07 20.13
C THR A 311 -33.86 -18.49 21.51
N ASP A 312 -33.92 -19.79 21.81
CA ASP A 312 -33.46 -20.37 23.08
C ASP A 312 -31.94 -20.27 23.26
N GLU A 313 -31.18 -20.16 22.17
CA GLU A 313 -29.74 -19.90 22.19
C GLU A 313 -29.42 -18.41 22.18
N LEU A 314 -30.18 -17.61 21.42
CA LEU A 314 -29.95 -16.17 21.26
C LEU A 314 -30.18 -15.39 22.55
N VAL A 315 -31.32 -15.62 23.22
CA VAL A 315 -31.72 -14.80 24.38
C VAL A 315 -30.72 -14.94 25.52
N PRO A 316 -30.30 -16.15 25.95
CA PRO A 316 -29.27 -16.29 26.99
C PRO A 316 -27.91 -15.69 26.58
N LEU A 317 -27.52 -15.82 25.31
CA LEU A 317 -26.29 -15.23 24.80
C LEU A 317 -26.31 -13.71 24.89
N MET A 318 -27.43 -13.09 24.53
CA MET A 318 -27.59 -11.64 24.59
C MET A 318 -27.75 -11.13 26.02
N GLU A 319 -28.38 -11.91 26.91
CA GLU A 319 -28.40 -11.61 28.35
C GLU A 319 -26.99 -11.64 28.96
N GLU A 320 -26.14 -12.56 28.53
CA GLU A 320 -24.75 -12.63 28.99
C GLU A 320 -23.89 -11.48 28.41
N LYS A 321 -24.01 -11.21 27.11
CA LYS A 321 -23.10 -10.30 26.39
C LYS A 321 -23.58 -8.85 26.32
N PHE A 322 -24.89 -8.61 26.33
CA PHE A 322 -25.49 -7.28 26.24
C PHE A 322 -26.85 -7.18 26.99
N PRO A 323 -26.89 -7.45 28.31
CA PRO A 323 -28.14 -7.49 29.09
C PRO A 323 -28.90 -6.16 29.06
N GLN A 324 -28.19 -5.04 28.89
CA GLN A 324 -28.82 -3.71 28.86
C GLN A 324 -29.75 -3.51 27.66
N LEU A 325 -29.61 -4.30 26.60
CA LEU A 325 -30.55 -4.26 25.47
C LEU A 325 -31.93 -4.81 25.87
N GLY A 326 -31.97 -5.74 26.82
CA GLY A 326 -33.20 -6.31 27.38
C GLY A 326 -34.04 -7.08 26.37
N ILE A 327 -33.38 -7.85 25.50
CA ILE A 327 -34.06 -8.68 24.49
C ILE A 327 -34.81 -9.83 25.17
N VAL A 328 -36.08 -10.01 24.82
CA VAL A 328 -36.91 -11.11 25.30
C VAL A 328 -37.34 -12.03 24.14
N LYS A 329 -37.92 -13.19 24.46
CA LYS A 329 -38.34 -14.16 23.43
C LYS A 329 -39.37 -13.57 22.48
N GLU A 330 -40.21 -12.68 22.96
CA GLU A 330 -41.26 -12.00 22.21
C GLU A 330 -40.71 -11.00 21.17
N ASP A 331 -39.46 -10.56 21.33
CA ASP A 331 -38.76 -9.71 20.35
C ASP A 331 -38.13 -10.53 19.20
N CYS A 332 -38.17 -11.87 19.31
CA CYS A 332 -37.48 -12.80 18.43
C CYS A 332 -38.46 -13.57 17.54
N PHE A 333 -38.11 -13.72 16.27
CA PHE A 333 -38.89 -14.46 15.29
C PHE A 333 -38.02 -15.51 14.61
N GLU A 334 -38.38 -16.77 14.77
CA GLU A 334 -37.76 -17.86 14.02
C GLU A 334 -38.42 -18.04 12.67
N MET A 335 -37.61 -18.04 11.62
CA MET A 335 -38.07 -18.19 10.24
C MET A 335 -36.95 -18.76 9.38
N SER A 336 -37.26 -19.16 8.15
CA SER A 336 -36.19 -19.58 7.22
C SER A 336 -35.24 -18.43 6.90
N TRP A 337 -34.01 -18.75 6.51
CA TRP A 337 -33.06 -17.71 6.10
C TRP A 337 -33.60 -16.85 4.95
N ALA A 338 -34.33 -17.44 4.00
CA ALA A 338 -34.92 -16.69 2.88
C ALA A 338 -35.98 -15.67 3.37
N GLU A 339 -36.84 -16.06 4.31
CA GLU A 339 -37.83 -15.18 4.93
C GLU A 339 -37.16 -14.08 5.77
N SER A 340 -36.04 -14.39 6.44
CA SER A 340 -35.31 -13.40 7.23
C SER A 340 -34.82 -12.22 6.41
N ASN A 341 -34.52 -12.42 5.11
CA ASN A 341 -34.13 -11.35 4.21
C ASN A 341 -35.31 -10.42 3.85
N LEU A 342 -36.55 -10.94 3.79
CA LEU A 342 -37.76 -10.13 3.62
C LEU A 342 -38.07 -9.34 4.89
N CYS A 343 -37.96 -9.98 6.06
CA CYS A 343 -38.14 -9.33 7.36
C CYS A 343 -37.14 -8.18 7.56
N ALA A 344 -35.88 -8.37 7.16
CA ALA A 344 -34.85 -7.33 7.21
C ALA A 344 -35.15 -6.11 6.31
N THR A 345 -36.03 -6.23 5.32
CA THR A 345 -36.53 -5.10 4.50
C THR A 345 -37.80 -4.44 5.04
N GLN A 346 -38.18 -4.74 6.29
CA GLN A 346 -39.40 -4.26 6.94
C GLN A 346 -40.70 -4.74 6.26
N CYS A 347 -40.66 -5.84 5.52
CA CYS A 347 -41.88 -6.53 5.11
C CYS A 347 -42.55 -7.16 6.34
N PRO A 348 -43.89 -7.16 6.42
CA PRO A 348 -44.60 -7.88 7.47
C PRO A 348 -44.16 -9.35 7.55
N VAL A 349 -44.08 -9.90 8.76
CA VAL A 349 -43.81 -11.32 8.96
C VAL A 349 -44.93 -12.14 8.31
N GLY A 350 -44.58 -13.18 7.55
CA GLY A 350 -45.52 -14.07 6.87
C GLY A 350 -45.86 -13.70 5.41
N VAL A 351 -45.15 -12.72 4.82
CA VAL A 351 -45.25 -12.43 3.38
C VAL A 351 -44.65 -13.56 2.54
N SER A 352 -45.25 -13.84 1.38
CA SER A 352 -44.79 -14.88 0.46
C SER A 352 -43.36 -14.67 -0.01
N LEU A 353 -42.58 -15.76 -0.13
CA LEU A 353 -41.25 -15.72 -0.74
C LEU A 353 -41.27 -15.23 -2.19
N GLU A 354 -42.41 -15.31 -2.88
CA GLU A 354 -42.58 -14.77 -4.24
C GLU A 354 -42.34 -13.26 -4.31
N THR A 355 -42.49 -12.53 -3.20
CA THR A 355 -42.16 -11.11 -3.10
C THR A 355 -40.68 -10.83 -3.42
N LEU A 356 -39.78 -11.80 -3.21
CA LEU A 356 -38.37 -11.68 -3.64
C LEU A 356 -38.20 -11.56 -5.16
N LEU A 357 -39.20 -11.97 -5.95
CA LEU A 357 -39.20 -11.89 -7.41
C LEU A 357 -39.68 -10.52 -7.93
N GLU A 358 -40.28 -9.69 -7.07
CA GLU A 358 -40.84 -8.41 -7.47
C GLU A 358 -39.72 -7.39 -7.73
N ARG A 359 -39.45 -7.10 -9.01
CA ARG A 359 -38.47 -6.08 -9.42
C ARG A 359 -38.99 -4.65 -9.26
N SER A 360 -40.31 -4.46 -9.19
CA SER A 360 -40.99 -3.15 -9.14
C SER A 360 -41.37 -2.68 -7.75
N GLN A 361 -41.27 -3.57 -6.74
CA GLN A 361 -41.62 -3.21 -5.38
C GLN A 361 -40.54 -2.26 -4.86
N LYS A 362 -40.95 -1.02 -4.57
CA LYS A 362 -40.08 -0.05 -3.91
C LYS A 362 -39.80 -0.60 -2.51
N SER A 363 -38.52 -0.75 -2.16
CA SER A 363 -38.14 -1.01 -0.77
C SER A 363 -38.84 -0.01 0.13
N VAL A 364 -39.48 -0.46 1.20
CA VAL A 364 -40.10 0.43 2.21
C VAL A 364 -39.06 1.41 2.78
N LEU A 365 -37.78 1.03 2.71
CA LEU A 365 -36.62 1.81 3.16
C LEU A 365 -36.16 2.90 2.17
N SER A 366 -36.67 2.97 0.94
CA SER A 366 -36.27 4.03 -0.01
C SER A 366 -37.47 4.66 -0.71
N LYS A 367 -37.58 5.99 -0.66
CA LYS A 367 -38.58 6.75 -1.44
C LYS A 367 -38.13 6.83 -2.91
N THR A 368 -38.87 7.58 -3.73
CA THR A 368 -38.60 7.69 -5.18
C THR A 368 -37.19 8.21 -5.49
N PHE A 369 -36.58 9.00 -4.60
CA PHE A 369 -35.22 9.52 -4.74
C PHE A 369 -34.46 9.41 -3.42
N PHE A 370 -33.16 9.12 -3.48
CA PHE A 370 -32.30 9.06 -2.31
C PHE A 370 -30.87 9.50 -2.61
N LYS A 371 -30.12 9.85 -1.57
CA LYS A 371 -28.67 10.01 -1.58
C LYS A 371 -28.08 9.24 -0.40
N ALA A 372 -27.02 8.49 -0.68
CA ALA A 372 -26.29 7.76 0.35
C ALA A 372 -24.82 8.17 0.42
N LYS A 373 -24.23 8.02 1.60
CA LYS A 373 -22.79 8.10 1.89
C LYS A 373 -22.42 7.01 2.88
N SER A 374 -21.13 6.72 3.02
CA SER A 374 -20.69 5.75 4.03
C SER A 374 -19.37 6.14 4.67
N ASP A 375 -19.13 5.59 5.85
CA ASP A 375 -17.90 5.69 6.61
C ASP A 375 -17.57 4.37 7.31
N PHE A 376 -16.32 4.22 7.72
CA PHE A 376 -15.87 3.13 8.59
C PHE A 376 -15.34 3.68 9.91
N VAL A 377 -15.68 3.01 11.00
CA VAL A 377 -15.27 3.36 12.36
C VAL A 377 -14.23 2.39 12.86
N LYS A 378 -13.03 2.89 13.17
CA LYS A 378 -11.91 2.09 13.70
C LYS A 378 -11.66 2.31 15.19
N GLN A 379 -12.22 3.38 15.75
CA GLN A 379 -12.10 3.76 17.16
C GLN A 379 -13.48 4.12 17.71
N LEU A 380 -13.69 3.85 18.99
CA LEU A 380 -14.98 4.09 19.64
C LEU A 380 -15.34 5.56 19.62
N ILE A 381 -16.57 5.87 19.21
CA ILE A 381 -17.11 7.21 19.17
C ILE A 381 -17.60 7.58 20.59
N PRO A 382 -17.17 8.72 21.16
CA PRO A 382 -17.60 9.10 22.51
C PRO A 382 -19.10 9.41 22.54
N GLU A 383 -19.75 9.13 23.67
CA GLU A 383 -21.19 9.38 23.85
C GLU A 383 -21.59 10.83 23.52
N SER A 384 -20.75 11.80 23.89
CA SER A 384 -20.96 13.23 23.60
C SER A 384 -21.07 13.54 22.11
N ALA A 385 -20.40 12.76 21.25
CA ALA A 385 -20.51 12.92 19.80
C ALA A 385 -21.87 12.41 19.27
N PHE A 386 -22.43 11.35 19.84
CA PHE A 386 -23.80 10.94 19.53
C PHE A 386 -24.81 11.97 20.02
N GLN A 387 -24.63 12.50 21.24
CA GLN A 387 -25.49 13.56 21.76
C GLN A 387 -25.48 14.81 20.86
N GLY A 388 -24.32 15.18 20.32
CA GLY A 388 -24.22 16.30 19.36
C GLY A 388 -24.76 16.00 17.96
N LEU A 389 -25.01 14.73 17.62
CA LEU A 389 -25.59 14.31 16.35
C LEU A 389 -27.12 14.44 16.35
N TRP A 390 -27.78 14.10 17.47
CA TRP A 390 -29.24 14.05 17.58
C TRP A 390 -29.98 15.33 17.17
N PRO A 391 -29.52 16.55 17.53
CA PRO A 391 -30.16 17.80 17.08
C PRO A 391 -30.38 17.87 15.56
N LYS A 392 -29.50 17.25 14.77
CA LYS A 392 -29.58 17.26 13.31
C LYS A 392 -30.75 16.44 12.77
N PHE A 393 -31.24 15.46 13.52
CA PHE A 393 -32.39 14.65 13.14
C PHE A 393 -33.74 15.33 13.42
N TYR A 394 -33.75 16.47 14.13
CA TYR A 394 -34.95 17.28 14.32
C TYR A 394 -35.16 18.31 13.20
N GLU A 395 -34.15 18.54 12.36
CA GLU A 395 -34.24 19.40 11.18
C GLU A 395 -35.28 18.84 10.18
N ASP A 396 -35.99 19.71 9.46
CA ASP A 396 -37.06 19.29 8.55
C ASP A 396 -36.53 18.46 7.38
N GLU A 397 -35.30 18.72 6.94
CA GLU A 397 -34.61 17.94 5.90
C GLU A 397 -34.27 16.52 6.35
N ALA A 398 -34.29 16.23 7.66
CA ALA A 398 -34.04 14.91 8.22
C ALA A 398 -35.28 14.01 8.26
N LYS A 399 -36.44 14.49 7.78
CA LYS A 399 -37.75 13.80 7.90
C LYS A 399 -37.71 12.34 7.45
N PHE A 400 -36.97 12.02 6.39
CA PHE A 400 -36.77 10.66 5.88
C PHE A 400 -35.29 10.26 5.87
N ALA A 401 -34.51 10.82 6.79
CA ALA A 401 -33.11 10.44 6.92
C ALA A 401 -32.93 9.27 7.89
N SER A 402 -31.95 8.42 7.57
CA SER A 402 -31.53 7.33 8.45
C SER A 402 -30.01 7.19 8.49
N MET A 403 -29.51 6.65 9.60
CA MET A 403 -28.13 6.20 9.73
C MET A 403 -28.11 4.75 10.16
N VAL A 404 -27.41 3.89 9.42
CA VAL A 404 -27.32 2.46 9.69
C VAL A 404 -25.90 2.11 10.13
N PHE A 405 -25.76 1.59 11.35
CA PHE A 405 -24.48 1.13 11.90
C PHE A 405 -24.43 -0.39 11.79
N VAL A 406 -23.45 -0.94 11.10
CA VAL A 406 -23.38 -2.38 10.84
C VAL A 406 -22.11 -2.97 11.43
N ALA A 407 -22.25 -3.90 12.37
CA ALA A 407 -21.13 -4.46 13.11
C ALA A 407 -20.19 -5.29 12.24
N PHE A 408 -18.88 -5.06 12.40
CA PHE A 408 -17.82 -5.84 11.76
C PHE A 408 -17.35 -6.98 12.68
N GLY A 409 -16.17 -7.55 12.45
CA GLY A 409 -15.62 -8.67 13.20
C GLY A 409 -15.91 -10.04 12.59
N GLY A 410 -15.56 -11.11 13.32
CA GLY A 410 -15.71 -12.48 12.85
C GLY A 410 -14.81 -12.78 11.64
N LYS A 411 -15.38 -13.41 10.60
CA LYS A 411 -14.66 -13.81 9.38
C LYS A 411 -13.95 -12.66 8.67
N MET A 412 -14.42 -11.42 8.84
CA MET A 412 -13.78 -10.23 8.28
C MET A 412 -12.44 -9.90 8.93
N GLU A 413 -12.13 -10.43 10.11
CA GLU A 413 -10.80 -10.33 10.73
C GLU A 413 -9.84 -11.41 10.22
N GLU A 414 -10.37 -12.50 9.65
CA GLU A 414 -9.58 -13.64 9.16
C GLU A 414 -9.13 -13.48 7.69
N ILE A 415 -9.84 -12.66 6.91
CA ILE A 415 -9.59 -12.47 5.47
C ILE A 415 -8.67 -11.26 5.26
N SER A 416 -7.58 -11.44 4.51
CA SER A 416 -6.64 -10.36 4.18
C SER A 416 -7.33 -9.21 3.42
N GLU A 417 -6.95 -7.97 3.71
CA GLU A 417 -7.37 -6.78 2.95
C GLU A 417 -6.98 -6.85 1.46
N THR A 418 -6.00 -7.69 1.11
CA THR A 418 -5.54 -7.88 -0.27
C THR A 418 -6.22 -9.03 -1.01
N GLU A 419 -7.07 -9.81 -0.33
CA GLU A 419 -7.72 -11.01 -0.91
C GLU A 419 -8.67 -10.65 -2.07
N SER A 420 -9.26 -9.45 -2.00
CA SER A 420 -10.05 -8.85 -3.07
C SER A 420 -9.80 -7.34 -3.12
N PRO A 421 -10.20 -6.63 -4.18
CA PRO A 421 -10.12 -5.17 -4.26
C PRO A 421 -11.00 -4.43 -3.24
N TYR A 422 -11.74 -5.16 -2.38
CA TYR A 422 -12.50 -4.60 -1.27
C TYR A 422 -11.66 -4.67 0.03
N PRO A 423 -11.04 -3.55 0.45
CA PRO A 423 -10.02 -3.57 1.50
C PRO A 423 -10.60 -3.48 2.92
N HIS A 424 -11.88 -3.13 3.09
CA HIS A 424 -12.45 -2.86 4.42
C HIS A 424 -12.71 -4.17 5.17
N ARG A 425 -11.69 -4.69 5.86
CA ARG A 425 -11.68 -5.99 6.55
C ARG A 425 -11.35 -5.82 8.04
N ALA A 426 -10.18 -6.30 8.47
CA ALA A 426 -9.70 -6.25 9.85
C ALA A 426 -9.51 -4.79 10.34
N GLY A 427 -9.74 -4.58 11.64
CA GLY A 427 -9.54 -3.27 12.29
C GLY A 427 -10.70 -2.29 12.18
N ASN A 428 -11.79 -2.63 11.48
CA ASN A 428 -13.05 -1.89 11.51
C ASN A 428 -13.97 -2.45 12.61
N LEU A 429 -14.52 -1.58 13.45
CA LEU A 429 -15.51 -1.94 14.49
C LEU A 429 -16.90 -2.08 13.88
N TYR A 430 -17.29 -1.12 13.05
CA TYR A 430 -18.54 -1.11 12.30
C TYR A 430 -18.46 -0.10 11.15
N SER A 431 -19.33 -0.25 10.14
CA SER A 431 -19.54 0.76 9.10
C SER A 431 -20.75 1.62 9.42
N ILE A 432 -20.76 2.86 8.94
CA ILE A 432 -21.91 3.76 8.97
C ILE A 432 -22.39 3.98 7.54
N LEU A 433 -23.68 3.79 7.29
CA LEU A 433 -24.37 4.19 6.07
C LEU A 433 -25.29 5.36 6.41
N TYR A 434 -25.10 6.49 5.73
CA TYR A 434 -25.97 7.66 5.83
C TYR A 434 -26.92 7.64 4.65
N VAL A 435 -28.22 7.75 4.88
CA VAL A 435 -29.25 7.81 3.82
C VAL A 435 -30.16 9.00 4.07
N VAL A 436 -30.47 9.74 3.01
CA VAL A 436 -31.56 10.71 3.01
C VAL A 436 -32.44 10.46 1.78
N ASP A 437 -33.73 10.28 2.03
CA ASP A 437 -34.76 10.03 1.04
C ASP A 437 -35.67 11.24 0.84
N TRP A 438 -36.28 11.36 -0.34
CA TRP A 438 -37.32 12.35 -0.60
C TRP A 438 -38.31 11.92 -1.66
N GLU A 439 -39.47 12.56 -1.65
CA GLU A 439 -40.57 12.29 -2.59
C GLU A 439 -40.44 13.13 -3.87
N GLU A 440 -41.16 12.72 -4.92
CA GLU A 440 -41.07 13.34 -6.24
C GLU A 440 -41.42 14.83 -6.25
N GLU A 441 -42.41 15.22 -5.43
CA GLU A 441 -42.83 16.61 -5.26
C GLU A 441 -41.71 17.50 -4.68
N GLU A 442 -40.86 16.93 -3.82
CA GLU A 442 -39.74 17.64 -3.19
C GLU A 442 -38.47 17.64 -4.05
N ASN A 443 -38.45 16.93 -5.18
CA ASN A 443 -37.25 16.75 -5.98
C ASN A 443 -36.68 18.07 -6.55
N LYS A 444 -37.56 19.05 -6.82
CA LYS A 444 -37.16 20.42 -7.20
C LYS A 444 -36.33 21.12 -6.12
N ASN A 445 -36.52 20.73 -4.86
CA ASN A 445 -35.83 21.25 -3.68
C ASN A 445 -34.77 20.28 -3.13
N SER A 446 -34.36 19.26 -3.90
CA SER A 446 -33.45 18.18 -3.46
C SER A 446 -32.11 18.65 -2.85
N LYS A 447 -31.66 19.87 -3.18
CA LYS A 447 -30.47 20.50 -2.60
C LYS A 447 -30.52 20.63 -1.08
N LYS A 448 -31.70 20.81 -0.47
CA LYS A 448 -31.83 20.92 1.00
C LYS A 448 -31.42 19.62 1.70
N PHE A 449 -31.82 18.47 1.15
CA PHE A 449 -31.46 17.14 1.66
C PHE A 449 -29.97 16.83 1.47
N MET A 450 -29.41 17.19 0.32
CA MET A 450 -27.96 17.06 0.09
C MET A 450 -27.14 17.94 1.05
N SER A 451 -27.63 19.16 1.34
CA SER A 451 -27.01 20.05 2.32
C SER A 451 -27.05 19.47 3.73
N TRP A 452 -28.19 18.93 4.15
CA TRP A 452 -28.32 18.20 5.42
C TRP A 452 -27.34 17.02 5.52
N MET A 453 -27.30 16.18 4.48
CA MET A 453 -26.37 15.05 4.38
C MET A 453 -24.91 15.52 4.50
N GLY A 454 -24.55 16.62 3.84
CA GLY A 454 -23.23 17.24 3.96
C GLY A 454 -22.91 17.69 5.38
N ARG A 455 -23.85 18.31 6.09
CA ARG A 455 -23.66 18.73 7.49
C ARG A 455 -23.42 17.54 8.42
N VAL A 456 -24.24 16.49 8.30
CA VAL A 456 -24.12 15.27 9.12
C VAL A 456 -22.82 14.54 8.82
N TYR A 457 -22.51 14.35 7.53
CA TYR A 457 -21.27 13.70 7.11
C TYR A 457 -20.03 14.47 7.57
N ASN A 458 -20.02 15.80 7.44
CA ASN A 458 -18.92 16.63 7.92
C ASN A 458 -18.78 16.60 9.45
N TYR A 459 -19.88 16.56 10.19
CA TYR A 459 -19.86 16.42 11.64
C TYR A 459 -19.17 15.13 12.10
N MET A 460 -19.35 14.03 11.36
CA MET A 460 -18.78 12.73 11.72
C MET A 460 -17.29 12.58 11.38
N THR A 461 -16.71 13.50 10.61
CA THR A 461 -15.29 13.49 10.18
C THR A 461 -14.29 13.22 11.31
N PRO A 462 -14.41 13.80 12.51
CA PRO A 462 -13.45 13.57 13.59
C PRO A 462 -13.52 12.16 14.22
N TYR A 463 -14.56 11.38 13.94
CA TYR A 463 -14.88 10.13 14.65
C TYR A 463 -14.78 8.88 13.78
N VAL A 464 -14.65 9.06 12.48
CA VAL A 464 -14.53 7.97 11.49
C VAL A 464 -13.07 7.80 11.05
N SER A 465 -12.78 6.82 10.21
CA SER A 465 -11.45 6.59 9.63
C SER A 465 -10.81 7.89 9.10
N LYS A 466 -9.52 8.09 9.42
CA LYS A 466 -8.75 9.27 9.02
C LYS A 466 -7.55 8.81 8.18
N SER A 467 -7.40 9.40 6.99
CA SER A 467 -6.21 9.27 6.12
C SER A 467 -6.00 7.90 5.42
N PRO A 468 -6.75 7.60 4.33
CA PRO A 468 -7.92 8.34 3.83
C PRO A 468 -9.16 8.06 4.68
N ARG A 469 -10.14 8.97 4.60
CA ARG A 469 -11.50 8.67 5.07
C ARG A 469 -12.09 7.62 4.15
N GLU A 470 -12.34 6.45 4.71
CA GLU A 470 -12.78 5.25 3.98
C GLU A 470 -14.26 5.33 3.65
N ALA A 471 -14.65 4.91 2.45
CA ALA A 471 -16.04 4.89 1.99
C ALA A 471 -16.29 3.64 1.13
N TYR A 472 -17.51 3.12 1.23
CA TYR A 472 -17.94 1.96 0.47
C TYR A 472 -18.31 2.33 -0.98
N SER A 473 -17.55 1.80 -1.93
CA SER A 473 -17.65 2.08 -3.38
C SER A 473 -19.06 1.94 -3.98
N ASN A 474 -19.89 1.00 -3.49
CA ASN A 474 -21.25 0.81 -4.00
C ASN A 474 -22.21 1.95 -3.62
N TYR A 475 -21.91 2.74 -2.60
CA TYR A 475 -22.59 4.00 -2.30
C TYR A 475 -21.79 5.15 -2.89
N ARG A 476 -21.69 5.19 -4.23
CA ARG A 476 -20.82 6.12 -4.97
C ARG A 476 -21.04 7.55 -4.48
N ASP A 477 -20.02 8.07 -3.82
CA ASP A 477 -20.03 9.42 -3.31
C ASP A 477 -19.16 10.31 -4.19
N LEU A 478 -19.76 11.01 -5.16
CA LEU A 478 -19.00 11.91 -6.02
C LEU A 478 -18.36 13.09 -5.25
N ASP A 479 -18.79 13.34 -4.01
CA ASP A 479 -18.23 14.39 -3.16
C ASP A 479 -16.83 14.03 -2.62
N ILE A 480 -16.45 12.74 -2.63
CA ILE A 480 -15.07 12.31 -2.32
C ILE A 480 -14.14 12.35 -3.55
N GLY A 481 -14.70 12.64 -4.73
CA GLY A 481 -13.98 12.77 -6.00
C GLY A 481 -14.70 12.09 -7.17
N ALA A 482 -14.49 12.60 -8.38
CA ALA A 482 -15.01 12.03 -9.62
C ALA A 482 -13.99 12.19 -10.76
N ASN A 483 -13.88 11.19 -11.65
CA ASN A 483 -13.06 11.30 -12.85
C ASN A 483 -13.63 12.38 -13.78
N LYS A 484 -12.81 13.36 -14.19
CA LYS A 484 -13.20 14.36 -15.20
C LYS A 484 -12.99 13.78 -16.60
N ILE A 485 -14.07 13.67 -17.38
CA ILE A 485 -14.15 12.86 -18.62
C ILE A 485 -13.48 13.52 -19.85
N ASN A 486 -13.00 14.76 -19.77
CA ASN A 486 -12.46 15.48 -20.94
C ASN A 486 -10.94 15.73 -20.94
N ASN A 487 -10.17 14.97 -20.16
CA ASN A 487 -8.71 14.95 -20.28
C ASN A 487 -8.17 13.66 -19.65
N ASP A 488 -7.89 12.63 -20.47
CA ASP A 488 -7.35 11.34 -20.01
C ASP A 488 -6.05 11.49 -19.18
N LYS A 489 -5.33 12.60 -19.36
CA LYS A 489 -4.16 12.98 -18.57
C LYS A 489 -4.49 13.43 -17.14
N GLU A 490 -5.67 14.01 -16.89
CA GLU A 490 -6.09 14.47 -15.56
C GLU A 490 -6.69 13.33 -14.71
N SER A 491 -7.45 12.40 -15.30
CA SER A 491 -7.96 11.23 -14.56
C SER A 491 -6.83 10.35 -14.04
N TYR A 492 -5.81 10.11 -14.87
CA TYR A 492 -4.60 9.42 -14.43
C TYR A 492 -3.84 10.25 -13.39
N ALA A 493 -3.71 11.57 -13.56
CA ALA A 493 -3.03 12.43 -12.60
C ALA A 493 -3.73 12.51 -11.24
N GLU A 494 -5.06 12.50 -11.17
CA GLU A 494 -5.86 12.52 -9.95
C GLU A 494 -5.88 11.16 -9.25
N ALA A 495 -6.02 10.05 -9.99
CA ALA A 495 -5.84 8.69 -9.45
C ALA A 495 -4.40 8.46 -8.96
N ARG A 496 -3.43 9.03 -9.67
CA ARG A 496 -2.03 9.10 -9.25
C ARG A 496 -1.86 9.98 -8.02
N VAL A 497 -2.60 11.07 -7.83
CA VAL A 497 -2.60 11.83 -6.56
C VAL A 497 -3.14 10.98 -5.40
N TRP A 498 -4.16 10.16 -5.63
CA TRP A 498 -4.72 9.24 -4.62
C TRP A 498 -3.75 8.09 -4.29
N GLY A 499 -3.19 7.43 -5.31
CA GLY A 499 -2.13 6.43 -5.16
C GLY A 499 -0.85 7.00 -4.54
N LEU A 500 -0.47 8.22 -4.92
CA LEU A 500 0.63 8.97 -4.31
C LEU A 500 0.30 9.32 -2.86
N LYS A 501 -0.94 9.64 -2.47
CA LYS A 501 -1.30 9.93 -1.07
C LYS A 501 -1.12 8.71 -0.17
N TYR A 502 -1.44 7.52 -0.67
CA TYR A 502 -1.13 6.23 -0.01
C TYR A 502 0.38 5.95 0.02
N PHE A 503 1.10 6.32 -1.04
CA PHE A 503 2.55 6.21 -1.12
C PHE A 503 3.29 7.23 -0.21
N LYS A 504 2.70 8.41 0.01
CA LYS A 504 3.28 9.65 0.59
C LYS A 504 3.62 9.59 2.06
N ASN A 505 3.11 8.62 2.83
CA ASN A 505 3.41 8.52 4.26
C ASN A 505 4.91 8.32 4.57
N ASN A 506 5.71 7.91 3.57
CA ASN A 506 7.17 7.79 3.66
C ASN A 506 7.94 8.79 2.77
N PHE A 507 7.26 9.71 2.09
CA PHE A 507 7.92 10.73 1.27
C PHE A 507 8.19 11.92 2.17
N GLY A 508 9.45 12.19 2.43
CA GLY A 508 9.80 13.28 3.34
C GLY A 508 9.50 14.67 2.77
N ARG A 509 10.51 15.55 2.69
CA ARG A 509 10.35 16.90 2.09
C ARG A 509 9.89 16.95 0.62
N PHE A 510 9.80 15.80 -0.05
CA PHE A 510 9.56 15.61 -1.48
C PHE A 510 8.08 15.37 -1.83
N THR A 511 7.16 16.05 -1.15
CA THR A 511 5.71 15.90 -1.36
C THR A 511 5.04 17.14 -1.96
N THR A 512 5.82 18.18 -2.24
CA THR A 512 5.37 19.45 -2.81
C THR A 512 4.92 19.28 -4.27
N PRO A 513 4.03 20.15 -4.79
CA PRO A 513 3.62 20.13 -6.19
C PRO A 513 4.77 20.28 -7.20
N SER A 514 5.90 20.84 -6.78
CA SER A 514 7.11 20.99 -7.60
C SER A 514 7.94 19.71 -7.71
N THR A 515 7.68 18.70 -6.89
CA THR A 515 8.43 17.44 -6.89
C THR A 515 8.07 16.59 -8.11
N SER A 516 9.08 16.08 -8.81
CA SER A 516 8.87 15.15 -9.93
C SER A 516 8.22 13.86 -9.44
N THR A 517 7.23 13.39 -10.20
CA THR A 517 6.36 12.29 -9.82
C THR A 517 6.47 11.18 -10.88
N PRO A 518 6.37 9.90 -10.48
CA PRO A 518 6.53 8.79 -11.42
C PRO A 518 5.41 8.72 -12.46
N LEU A 519 5.72 8.20 -13.64
CA LEU A 519 4.72 7.80 -14.62
C LEU A 519 3.93 6.61 -14.12
N ALA A 520 4.56 5.61 -13.52
CA ALA A 520 3.91 4.43 -12.97
C ALA A 520 4.67 3.92 -11.74
N ILE A 521 3.96 3.19 -10.89
CA ILE A 521 4.53 2.47 -9.75
C ILE A 521 4.20 0.99 -9.97
N VAL A 522 5.23 0.14 -9.93
CA VAL A 522 5.10 -1.31 -10.05
C VAL A 522 5.47 -1.93 -8.71
N THR A 523 4.55 -2.69 -8.11
CA THR A 523 4.72 -3.40 -6.83
C THR A 523 4.82 -4.92 -7.07
N PRO A 524 5.98 -5.43 -7.54
CA PRO A 524 6.14 -6.81 -7.98
C PRO A 524 5.94 -7.84 -6.86
N PHE A 525 5.21 -8.93 -7.16
CA PHE A 525 5.13 -10.13 -6.32
C PHE A 525 6.16 -11.19 -6.70
N HIS A 526 6.68 -11.14 -7.93
CA HIS A 526 7.63 -12.11 -8.49
C HIS A 526 8.76 -11.40 -9.24
N ALA A 527 9.92 -12.04 -9.30
CA ALA A 527 11.09 -11.52 -10.02
C ALA A 527 10.79 -11.24 -11.51
N SER A 528 9.93 -12.05 -12.14
CA SER A 528 9.50 -11.88 -13.54
C SER A 528 8.81 -10.54 -13.81
N HIS A 529 8.09 -9.98 -12.83
CA HIS A 529 7.44 -8.67 -12.97
C HIS A 529 8.50 -7.56 -13.05
N ILE A 530 9.61 -7.70 -12.33
CA ILE A 530 10.75 -6.77 -12.39
C ILE A 530 11.47 -6.92 -13.73
N GLN A 531 11.71 -8.14 -14.20
CA GLN A 531 12.34 -8.38 -15.52
C GLN A 531 11.52 -7.74 -16.64
N ALA A 532 10.20 -7.94 -16.65
CA ALA A 532 9.29 -7.32 -17.61
C ALA A 532 9.33 -5.79 -17.54
N THR A 533 9.33 -5.22 -16.32
CA THR A 533 9.40 -3.78 -16.12
C THR A 533 10.72 -3.19 -16.63
N VAL A 534 11.85 -3.82 -16.32
CA VAL A 534 13.18 -3.43 -16.82
C VAL A 534 13.22 -3.47 -18.35
N TYR A 535 12.71 -4.55 -18.95
CA TYR A 535 12.63 -4.69 -20.40
C TYR A 535 11.79 -3.57 -21.05
N CYS A 536 10.58 -3.34 -20.55
CA CYS A 536 9.69 -2.29 -21.06
C CYS A 536 10.30 -0.90 -20.89
N CYS A 537 10.86 -0.60 -19.72
CA CYS A 537 11.47 0.70 -19.46
C CYS A 537 12.65 0.96 -20.39
N ARG A 538 13.53 -0.04 -20.60
CA ARG A 538 14.61 0.06 -21.61
C ARG A 538 14.07 0.29 -23.02
N LYS A 539 13.10 -0.53 -23.44
CA LYS A 539 12.51 -0.45 -24.78
C LYS A 539 11.91 0.92 -25.08
N HIS A 540 11.35 1.57 -24.05
CA HIS A 540 10.65 2.86 -24.18
C HIS A 540 11.45 4.07 -23.67
N GLY A 541 12.73 3.90 -23.30
CA GLY A 541 13.58 4.99 -22.82
C GLY A 541 13.10 5.62 -21.50
N LEU A 542 12.47 4.82 -20.63
CA LEU A 542 12.01 5.27 -19.31
C LEU A 542 13.07 4.99 -18.25
N GLN A 543 13.35 5.97 -17.38
CA GLN A 543 14.19 5.74 -16.21
C GLN A 543 13.47 4.87 -15.18
N VAL A 544 14.24 4.10 -14.41
CA VAL A 544 13.73 3.31 -13.29
C VAL A 544 14.30 3.85 -11.98
N ARG A 545 13.42 4.01 -10.98
CA ARG A 545 13.80 4.21 -9.58
C ARG A 545 13.34 3.00 -8.77
N THR A 546 14.21 2.45 -7.94
CA THR A 546 13.89 1.27 -7.13
C THR A 546 13.70 1.70 -5.69
N ARG A 547 12.58 1.28 -5.10
CA ARG A 547 12.23 1.56 -3.71
C ARG A 547 12.13 0.28 -2.90
N SER A 548 12.69 0.32 -1.71
CA SER A 548 12.55 -0.70 -0.66
C SER A 548 11.76 -0.07 0.49
N GLY A 549 12.42 0.33 1.59
CA GLY A 549 11.77 1.02 2.72
C GLY A 549 11.52 2.51 2.52
N GLY A 550 12.03 3.13 1.46
CA GLY A 550 11.78 4.55 1.13
C GLY A 550 12.59 5.58 1.93
N HIS A 551 13.60 5.17 2.69
CA HIS A 551 14.44 6.05 3.54
C HIS A 551 15.57 6.80 2.80
N ASP A 552 15.47 7.01 1.49
CA ASP A 552 16.48 7.80 0.76
C ASP A 552 16.39 9.26 1.20
N PHE A 553 17.47 9.80 1.79
CA PHE A 553 17.50 11.16 2.36
C PHE A 553 17.25 12.26 1.32
N GLU A 554 17.45 11.95 0.04
CA GLU A 554 17.22 12.87 -1.08
C GLU A 554 16.04 12.40 -1.96
N GLY A 555 15.27 11.41 -1.50
CA GLY A 555 14.09 10.88 -2.18
C GLY A 555 14.38 10.18 -3.50
N LEU A 556 15.65 9.88 -3.83
CA LEU A 556 16.03 9.39 -5.15
C LEU A 556 15.46 8.00 -5.51
N SER A 557 14.91 7.28 -4.53
CA SER A 557 14.19 6.02 -4.76
C SER A 557 12.80 6.20 -5.39
N TYR A 558 12.27 7.42 -5.40
CA TYR A 558 10.90 7.70 -5.85
C TYR A 558 10.71 9.06 -6.52
N THR A 559 11.75 9.89 -6.60
CA THR A 559 11.75 11.17 -7.33
C THR A 559 13.04 11.34 -8.13
N THR A 560 13.06 12.36 -8.98
CA THR A 560 14.18 12.73 -9.84
C THR A 560 14.23 14.26 -9.98
N ALA A 561 15.42 14.83 -9.84
CA ALA A 561 15.68 16.25 -10.10
C ALA A 561 15.75 16.54 -11.61
N TYR A 562 15.96 15.52 -12.43
CA TYR A 562 16.15 15.64 -13.88
C TYR A 562 14.87 15.98 -14.66
N LYS A 563 13.69 15.94 -14.01
CA LYS A 563 12.37 16.15 -14.65
C LYS A 563 12.15 15.26 -15.88
N VAL A 564 12.70 14.05 -15.86
CA VAL A 564 12.53 13.03 -16.89
C VAL A 564 11.40 12.06 -16.52
N PRO A 565 10.74 11.42 -17.51
CA PRO A 565 9.76 10.38 -17.23
C PRO A 565 10.42 9.15 -16.61
N PHE A 566 9.85 8.66 -15.50
CA PHE A 566 10.41 7.52 -14.77
C PHE A 566 9.33 6.61 -14.18
N VAL A 567 9.69 5.36 -13.93
CA VAL A 567 8.85 4.34 -13.29
C VAL A 567 9.49 3.97 -11.95
N VAL A 568 8.67 3.83 -10.91
CA VAL A 568 9.12 3.30 -9.62
C VAL A 568 8.86 1.81 -9.56
N ILE A 569 9.88 1.02 -9.23
CA ILE A 569 9.74 -0.39 -8.86
C ILE A 569 9.82 -0.46 -7.34
N ASP A 570 8.68 -0.66 -6.68
CA ASP A 570 8.57 -0.74 -5.23
C ASP A 570 8.54 -2.19 -4.76
N LEU A 571 9.63 -2.61 -4.14
CA LEU A 571 9.86 -3.99 -3.69
C LEU A 571 9.04 -4.36 -2.45
N VAL A 572 8.12 -3.53 -1.96
CA VAL A 572 7.32 -3.75 -0.72
C VAL A 572 6.73 -5.18 -0.58
N ASN A 573 6.35 -5.81 -1.69
CA ASN A 573 5.79 -7.17 -1.69
C ASN A 573 6.83 -8.31 -1.66
N LEU A 574 8.10 -8.02 -1.98
CA LEU A 574 9.23 -8.95 -1.89
C LEU A 574 9.94 -8.79 -0.54
N ARG A 575 9.35 -9.35 0.51
CA ARG A 575 9.77 -9.13 1.92
C ARG A 575 9.92 -10.42 2.74
N SER A 576 10.06 -11.57 2.10
CA SER A 576 10.30 -12.83 2.81
C SER A 576 11.62 -12.80 3.58
N VAL A 577 11.59 -13.29 4.83
CA VAL A 577 12.77 -13.49 5.69
C VAL A 577 12.82 -14.96 6.10
N GLN A 578 13.92 -15.64 5.77
CA GLN A 578 14.13 -17.06 6.04
C GLN A 578 15.43 -17.26 6.82
N VAL A 579 15.30 -17.41 8.14
CA VAL A 579 16.43 -17.61 9.05
C VAL A 579 16.71 -19.11 9.26
N ASN A 580 17.98 -19.47 9.12
CA ASN A 580 18.55 -20.76 9.48
C ASN A 580 19.52 -20.58 10.67
N VAL A 581 19.09 -21.04 11.85
CA VAL A 581 19.83 -20.88 13.10
C VAL A 581 21.09 -21.75 13.13
N GLU A 582 21.00 -23.00 12.71
CA GLU A 582 22.13 -23.96 12.71
C GLU A 582 23.32 -23.45 11.90
N LYS A 583 23.04 -22.84 10.74
CA LYS A 583 24.06 -22.30 9.85
C LYS A 583 24.40 -20.84 10.17
N ALA A 584 23.71 -20.21 11.13
CA ALA A 584 23.78 -18.78 11.40
C ALA A 584 23.67 -17.94 10.11
N THR A 585 22.65 -18.21 9.28
CA THR A 585 22.41 -17.47 8.03
C THR A 585 20.96 -17.08 7.85
N ALA A 586 20.70 -16.06 7.03
CA ALA A 586 19.34 -15.69 6.64
C ALA A 586 19.27 -15.32 5.15
N TRP A 587 18.23 -15.76 4.45
CA TRP A 587 17.84 -15.16 3.17
C TRP A 587 16.78 -14.09 3.42
N VAL A 588 16.98 -12.90 2.89
CA VAL A 588 16.13 -11.73 3.12
C VAL A 588 15.83 -11.05 1.81
N GLU A 589 14.58 -10.98 1.41
CA GLU A 589 14.18 -10.22 0.23
C GLU A 589 14.31 -8.70 0.47
N SER A 590 14.70 -7.97 -0.57
CA SER A 590 15.11 -6.56 -0.46
C SER A 590 14.01 -5.60 -0.07
N GLY A 591 12.74 -5.98 -0.19
CA GLY A 591 11.59 -5.21 0.28
C GLY A 591 11.34 -5.33 1.78
N ALA A 592 11.99 -6.27 2.47
CA ALA A 592 11.93 -6.38 3.91
C ALA A 592 12.58 -5.18 4.59
N THR A 593 12.06 -4.80 5.77
CA THR A 593 12.70 -3.82 6.65
C THR A 593 13.72 -4.49 7.57
N VAL A 594 14.59 -3.67 8.15
CA VAL A 594 15.53 -4.10 9.19
C VAL A 594 14.78 -4.67 10.40
N GLY A 595 13.63 -4.07 10.76
CA GLY A 595 12.77 -4.55 11.83
C GLY A 595 12.20 -5.95 11.56
N GLU A 596 11.68 -6.21 10.36
CA GLU A 596 11.21 -7.55 9.96
C GLU A 596 12.33 -8.59 10.04
N LEU A 597 13.56 -8.23 9.63
CA LEU A 597 14.73 -9.09 9.80
C LEU A 597 15.02 -9.38 11.28
N TYR A 598 15.07 -8.34 12.11
CA TYR A 598 15.38 -8.49 13.53
C TYR A 598 14.33 -9.30 14.28
N TYR A 599 13.05 -9.07 13.97
CA TYR A 599 11.94 -9.82 14.52
C TYR A 599 12.10 -11.32 14.25
N GLU A 600 12.32 -11.71 12.99
CA GLU A 600 12.44 -13.12 12.61
C GLU A 600 13.70 -13.80 13.18
N ILE A 601 14.80 -13.06 13.34
CA ILE A 601 15.99 -13.58 14.03
C ILE A 601 15.65 -13.81 15.51
N ALA A 602 15.14 -12.78 16.20
CA ALA A 602 14.86 -12.82 17.64
C ALA A 602 13.82 -13.89 18.01
N ARG A 603 12.81 -14.09 17.16
CA ARG A 603 11.80 -15.15 17.31
C ARG A 603 12.40 -16.57 17.26
N LYS A 604 13.52 -16.74 16.57
CA LYS A 604 14.18 -18.05 16.36
C LYS A 604 15.41 -18.26 17.22
N SER A 605 16.07 -17.20 17.68
CA SER A 605 17.26 -17.28 18.53
C SER A 605 17.45 -16.00 19.34
N ARG A 606 17.76 -16.16 20.63
CA ARG A 606 18.15 -15.06 21.53
C ARG A 606 19.64 -14.74 21.48
N THR A 607 20.45 -15.56 20.81
CA THR A 607 21.92 -15.45 20.80
C THR A 607 22.48 -15.18 19.40
N LEU A 608 21.61 -14.91 18.43
CA LEU A 608 22.00 -14.47 17.09
C LEU A 608 21.44 -13.08 16.82
N ALA A 609 22.20 -12.29 16.06
CA ALA A 609 21.85 -10.95 15.64
C ALA A 609 22.34 -10.70 14.21
N PHE A 610 22.06 -9.50 13.69
CA PHE A 610 22.64 -9.03 12.44
C PHE A 610 23.06 -7.54 12.58
N PRO A 611 24.27 -7.14 12.17
CA PRO A 611 24.81 -5.81 12.46
C PRO A 611 24.30 -4.73 11.48
N ALA A 612 23.00 -4.46 11.49
CA ALA A 612 22.33 -3.47 10.66
C ALA A 612 21.87 -2.23 11.46
N GLY A 613 21.25 -1.26 10.78
CA GLY A 613 20.86 0.02 11.39
C GLY A 613 19.84 -0.10 12.52
N ILE A 614 19.73 0.96 13.32
CA ILE A 614 18.75 1.05 14.43
C ILE A 614 17.34 1.43 13.96
N GLY A 615 17.21 2.08 12.80
CA GLY A 615 15.91 2.44 12.23
C GLY A 615 15.17 1.20 11.69
N HIS A 616 14.23 0.68 12.46
CA HIS A 616 13.52 -0.57 12.15
C HIS A 616 12.67 -0.50 10.86
N THR A 617 12.21 0.67 10.44
CA THR A 617 11.47 0.87 9.17
C THR A 617 12.37 0.96 7.93
N VAL A 618 13.70 1.05 8.10
CA VAL A 618 14.63 1.16 6.98
C VAL A 618 14.61 -0.14 6.18
N GLY A 619 14.53 -0.03 4.85
CA GLY A 619 14.53 -1.18 3.96
C GLY A 619 15.92 -1.79 3.77
N ILE A 620 16.00 -3.12 3.85
CA ILE A 620 17.24 -3.90 3.71
C ILE A 620 17.91 -3.65 2.37
N GLY A 621 17.12 -3.58 1.29
CA GLY A 621 17.64 -3.38 -0.07
C GLY A 621 18.50 -2.12 -0.22
N GLY A 622 18.02 -0.99 0.30
CA GLY A 622 18.77 0.26 0.27
C GLY A 622 19.95 0.25 1.24
N GLN A 623 19.71 -0.16 2.49
CA GLN A 623 20.72 -0.06 3.56
C GLN A 623 21.96 -0.92 3.29
N LEU A 624 21.79 -2.18 2.90
CA LEU A 624 22.92 -3.07 2.57
C LEU A 624 23.68 -2.61 1.34
N SER A 625 22.97 -2.06 0.33
CA SER A 625 23.61 -1.57 -0.89
C SER A 625 24.56 -0.41 -0.64
N GLY A 626 24.32 0.39 0.42
CA GLY A 626 25.20 1.49 0.83
C GLY A 626 25.99 1.21 2.10
N GLY A 627 26.07 -0.03 2.58
CA GLY A 627 26.80 -0.39 3.81
C GLY A 627 25.88 -0.92 4.90
N GLY A 628 25.48 -0.04 5.83
CA GLY A 628 24.59 -0.32 6.95
C GLY A 628 25.33 -0.18 8.27
N LEU A 629 25.36 1.04 8.81
CA LEU A 629 25.92 1.35 10.12
C LEU A 629 24.89 1.03 11.22
N GLY A 630 25.28 0.26 12.21
CA GLY A 630 24.42 -0.26 13.29
C GLY A 630 25.10 -0.29 14.64
N SER A 631 24.40 -0.65 15.72
CA SER A 631 24.99 -0.72 17.07
C SER A 631 26.08 -1.79 17.22
N LEU A 632 26.13 -2.77 16.32
CA LEU A 632 27.08 -3.89 16.39
C LEU A 632 28.36 -3.69 15.55
N PHE A 633 28.49 -2.58 14.83
CA PHE A 633 29.53 -2.47 13.79
C PHE A 633 30.97 -2.43 14.32
N ARG A 634 31.19 -1.96 15.56
CA ARG A 634 32.51 -2.00 16.20
C ARG A 634 32.98 -3.42 16.53
N LYS A 635 32.07 -4.40 16.61
CA LYS A 635 32.42 -5.82 16.81
C LYS A 635 32.42 -6.63 15.52
N TYR A 636 31.46 -6.36 14.62
CA TYR A 636 31.20 -7.23 13.47
C TYR A 636 31.34 -6.56 12.09
N GLY A 637 31.70 -5.28 12.04
CA GLY A 637 31.70 -4.51 10.79
C GLY A 637 30.28 -4.11 10.36
N LEU A 638 30.17 -3.55 9.16
CA LEU A 638 28.89 -3.09 8.62
C LEU A 638 27.97 -4.26 8.25
N ALA A 639 26.70 -3.96 8.04
CA ALA A 639 25.73 -4.94 7.53
C ALA A 639 26.18 -5.55 6.19
N SER A 640 26.69 -4.71 5.26
CA SER A 640 27.25 -5.14 3.98
C SER A 640 28.46 -6.06 4.10
N ASP A 641 29.25 -5.90 5.17
CA ASP A 641 30.44 -6.72 5.39
C ASP A 641 30.05 -8.18 5.69
N ASN A 642 28.82 -8.38 6.18
CA ASN A 642 28.25 -9.67 6.58
C ASN A 642 27.32 -10.28 5.51
N VAL A 643 27.36 -9.77 4.27
CA VAL A 643 26.67 -10.35 3.12
C VAL A 643 27.55 -11.40 2.45
N ILE A 644 27.01 -12.62 2.30
CA ILE A 644 27.73 -13.77 1.74
C ILE A 644 27.22 -14.23 0.36
N ASP A 645 26.03 -13.80 -0.05
CA ASP A 645 25.45 -14.02 -1.38
C ASP A 645 24.33 -13.00 -1.64
N ALA A 646 23.89 -12.85 -2.89
CA ALA A 646 22.75 -12.02 -3.27
C ALA A 646 22.13 -12.52 -4.58
N ARG A 647 20.85 -12.24 -4.80
CA ARG A 647 20.18 -12.40 -6.10
C ARG A 647 19.89 -11.02 -6.66
N LEU A 648 20.36 -10.72 -7.87
CA LEU A 648 20.25 -9.40 -8.51
C LEU A 648 19.68 -9.52 -9.92
N ILE A 649 18.86 -8.54 -10.33
CA ILE A 649 18.49 -8.32 -11.73
C ILE A 649 19.38 -7.22 -12.32
N ASP A 650 20.07 -7.55 -13.41
CA ASP A 650 20.93 -6.62 -14.13
C ASP A 650 20.16 -5.80 -15.20
N ALA A 651 20.88 -4.95 -15.94
CA ALA A 651 20.27 -4.07 -16.94
C ALA A 651 19.66 -4.85 -18.12
N TYR A 652 20.02 -6.13 -18.27
CA TYR A 652 19.52 -7.04 -19.30
C TYR A 652 18.32 -7.88 -18.82
N GLY A 653 17.88 -7.69 -17.58
CA GLY A 653 16.81 -8.47 -16.99
C GLY A 653 17.25 -9.88 -16.58
N ARG A 654 18.55 -10.18 -16.50
CA ARG A 654 19.04 -11.49 -16.07
C ARG A 654 19.09 -11.55 -14.54
N ILE A 655 18.67 -12.68 -13.97
CA ILE A 655 18.82 -12.94 -12.52
C ILE A 655 20.19 -13.57 -12.28
N LEU A 656 21.00 -12.93 -11.45
CA LEU A 656 22.36 -13.31 -11.14
C LEU A 656 22.48 -13.59 -9.65
N ASP A 657 22.99 -14.77 -9.28
CA ASP A 657 23.51 -15.03 -7.94
C ASP A 657 24.98 -14.56 -7.82
N LYS A 658 25.63 -14.74 -6.66
CA LYS A 658 27.04 -14.35 -6.47
C LYS A 658 27.95 -14.95 -7.56
N LYS A 659 27.75 -16.22 -7.91
CA LYS A 659 28.61 -16.92 -8.89
C LYS A 659 28.42 -16.33 -10.28
N LEU A 660 27.18 -16.10 -10.69
CA LEU A 660 26.84 -15.55 -12.02
C LEU A 660 27.20 -14.06 -12.16
N MET A 661 27.08 -13.27 -11.08
CA MET A 661 27.43 -11.85 -11.12
C MET A 661 28.95 -11.61 -11.06
N GLY A 662 29.70 -12.57 -10.51
CA GLY A 662 31.14 -12.46 -10.30
C GLY A 662 31.52 -11.58 -9.11
N GLU A 663 32.77 -11.69 -8.67
CA GLU A 663 33.24 -11.03 -7.44
C GLU A 663 33.25 -9.50 -7.54
N ASP A 664 33.47 -8.93 -8.73
CA ASP A 664 33.50 -7.48 -8.93
C ASP A 664 32.12 -6.83 -8.72
N LEU A 665 31.06 -7.40 -9.31
CA LEU A 665 29.69 -6.91 -9.11
C LEU A 665 29.21 -7.22 -7.68
N PHE A 666 29.54 -8.39 -7.15
CA PHE A 666 29.23 -8.75 -5.77
C PHE A 666 29.92 -7.83 -4.75
N TRP A 667 31.15 -7.38 -5.03
CA TRP A 667 31.83 -6.34 -4.26
C TRP A 667 31.11 -5.00 -4.37
N ALA A 668 30.77 -4.56 -5.58
CA ALA A 668 30.15 -3.24 -5.81
C ALA A 668 28.79 -3.08 -5.12
N ILE A 669 27.95 -4.12 -5.10
CA ILE A 669 26.64 -4.05 -4.44
C ILE A 669 26.72 -4.03 -2.91
N ARG A 670 27.86 -4.36 -2.30
CA ARG A 670 28.05 -4.37 -0.83
C ARG A 670 28.62 -3.06 -0.31
N GLY A 671 28.05 -1.94 -0.75
CA GLY A 671 28.42 -0.61 -0.27
C GLY A 671 28.50 0.48 -1.33
N GLY A 672 28.44 0.15 -2.62
CA GLY A 672 28.57 1.11 -3.74
C GLY A 672 27.35 2.02 -3.96
N GLY A 673 26.32 1.90 -3.14
CA GLY A 673 25.08 2.67 -3.22
C GLY A 673 24.02 2.00 -4.10
N GLY A 674 22.82 1.85 -3.56
CA GLY A 674 21.67 1.32 -4.31
C GLY A 674 21.29 2.22 -5.47
N GLY A 675 20.80 1.60 -6.56
CA GLY A 675 20.35 2.31 -7.77
C GLY A 675 21.42 2.51 -8.84
N SER A 676 22.64 2.01 -8.65
CA SER A 676 23.73 2.12 -9.65
C SER A 676 24.02 0.83 -10.43
N PHE A 677 23.76 -0.35 -9.88
CA PHE A 677 24.31 -1.62 -10.41
C PHE A 677 23.27 -2.70 -10.78
N GLY A 678 21.98 -2.40 -10.59
CA GLY A 678 20.91 -3.39 -10.72
C GLY A 678 19.89 -3.32 -9.60
N ILE A 679 18.97 -4.28 -9.61
CA ILE A 679 17.93 -4.45 -8.60
C ILE A 679 18.24 -5.71 -7.81
N VAL A 680 18.74 -5.56 -6.58
CA VAL A 680 18.93 -6.72 -5.69
C VAL A 680 17.56 -7.20 -5.23
N LEU A 681 17.22 -8.45 -5.51
CA LEU A 681 15.99 -9.12 -5.11
C LEU A 681 16.06 -9.64 -3.67
N ALA A 682 17.18 -10.26 -3.31
CA ALA A 682 17.37 -10.86 -2.00
C ALA A 682 18.84 -10.95 -1.62
N TRP A 683 19.11 -10.92 -0.33
CA TRP A 683 20.43 -11.01 0.28
C TRP A 683 20.56 -12.27 1.10
N LYS A 684 21.72 -12.92 1.05
CA LYS A 684 22.09 -13.98 1.97
C LYS A 684 23.06 -13.40 2.99
N LEU A 685 22.64 -13.43 4.24
CA LEU A 685 23.30 -12.78 5.36
C LEU A 685 23.97 -13.82 6.25
N LYS A 686 25.14 -13.48 6.79
CA LYS A 686 25.77 -14.18 7.91
C LYS A 686 25.30 -13.53 9.21
N LEU A 687 24.64 -14.31 10.05
CA LEU A 687 24.23 -13.89 11.39
C LEU A 687 25.42 -13.97 12.34
N VAL A 688 25.42 -13.13 13.37
CA VAL A 688 26.53 -12.97 14.31
C VAL A 688 26.09 -13.33 15.72
N PRO A 689 26.96 -13.92 16.55
CA PRO A 689 26.60 -14.28 17.92
C PRO A 689 26.47 -13.04 18.79
N VAL A 690 25.51 -13.04 19.71
CA VAL A 690 25.38 -12.06 20.79
C VAL A 690 25.07 -12.78 22.11
N PRO A 691 25.43 -12.22 23.26
CA PRO A 691 24.93 -12.74 24.53
C PRO A 691 23.41 -12.67 24.59
N ALA A 692 22.78 -13.50 25.41
CA ALA A 692 21.31 -13.57 25.50
C ALA A 692 20.69 -12.24 25.97
N ASN A 693 21.42 -11.51 26.82
CA ASN A 693 21.11 -10.16 27.28
C ASN A 693 22.31 -9.24 26.98
N VAL A 694 22.01 -8.00 26.64
CA VAL A 694 22.95 -6.90 26.42
C VAL A 694 22.58 -5.76 27.35
N THR A 695 23.52 -4.86 27.61
CA THR A 695 23.30 -3.68 28.45
C THR A 695 23.15 -2.43 27.58
N ALA A 696 22.05 -1.71 27.72
CA ALA A 696 21.86 -0.40 27.10
C ALA A 696 21.78 0.69 28.16
N CYS A 697 22.52 1.79 27.98
CA CYS A 697 22.53 2.91 28.94
C CYS A 697 22.39 4.25 28.22
N THR A 698 21.79 5.23 28.91
CA THR A 698 21.72 6.62 28.45
C THR A 698 21.96 7.58 29.60
N VAL A 699 22.94 8.47 29.47
CA VAL A 699 23.21 9.57 30.42
C VAL A 699 23.19 10.89 29.69
N SER A 700 22.52 11.90 30.23
CA SER A 700 22.45 13.24 29.62
C SER A 700 23.17 14.28 30.46
N LYS A 701 23.90 15.19 29.80
CA LYS A 701 24.58 16.32 30.44
C LYS A 701 24.25 17.60 29.67
N THR A 702 23.91 18.67 30.38
CA THR A 702 23.70 20.00 29.78
C THR A 702 25.00 20.82 29.77
N LEU A 703 24.99 21.98 29.10
CA LEU A 703 26.15 22.89 29.10
C LEU A 703 26.56 23.30 30.52
N GLU A 704 25.58 23.53 31.40
CA GLU A 704 25.79 23.88 32.81
C GLU A 704 26.44 22.73 33.59
N GLN A 705 26.28 21.49 33.11
CA GLN A 705 26.89 20.28 33.65
C GLN A 705 28.18 19.88 32.91
N ASN A 706 28.88 20.85 32.32
CA ASN A 706 30.14 20.67 31.59
C ASN A 706 30.04 19.78 30.33
N ALA A 707 28.90 19.73 29.65
CA ALA A 707 28.73 18.91 28.45
C ALA A 707 29.82 19.12 27.38
N THR A 708 30.24 20.36 27.11
CA THR A 708 31.31 20.66 26.14
C THR A 708 32.59 19.89 26.44
N LYS A 709 33.03 19.91 27.71
CA LYS A 709 34.26 19.24 28.15
C LYS A 709 34.13 17.72 28.09
N LEU A 710 32.97 17.19 28.46
CA LEU A 710 32.69 15.76 28.40
C LEU A 710 32.64 15.24 26.96
N VAL A 711 32.02 15.99 26.03
CA VAL A 711 32.05 15.67 24.60
C VAL A 711 33.49 15.70 24.10
N HIS A 712 34.26 16.72 24.49
CA HIS A 712 35.66 16.85 24.12
C HIS A 712 36.51 15.64 24.56
N GLN A 713 36.37 15.22 25.83
CA GLN A 713 37.04 14.05 26.39
C GLN A 713 36.62 12.75 25.68
N TRP A 714 35.31 12.56 25.46
CA TRP A 714 34.75 11.38 24.79
C TRP A 714 35.42 11.09 23.45
N GLN A 715 35.73 12.12 22.64
CA GLN A 715 36.39 11.97 21.33
C GLN A 715 37.72 11.19 21.42
N SER A 716 38.44 11.34 22.53
CA SER A 716 39.79 10.78 22.70
C SER A 716 39.79 9.35 23.26
N ILE A 717 38.69 8.92 23.87
CA ILE A 717 38.59 7.64 24.59
C ILE A 717 37.60 6.67 23.93
N ALA A 718 36.54 7.16 23.28
CA ALA A 718 35.46 6.29 22.80
C ALA A 718 35.91 5.29 21.73
N ARG A 719 36.85 5.69 20.88
CA ARG A 719 37.48 4.81 19.88
C ARG A 719 38.26 3.65 20.52
N LYS A 720 38.78 3.84 21.73
CA LYS A 720 39.61 2.88 22.47
C LYS A 720 38.80 1.93 23.36
N PHE A 721 37.48 2.13 23.48
CA PHE A 721 36.63 1.17 24.20
C PHE A 721 36.72 -0.22 23.56
N PRO A 722 36.53 -1.30 24.36
CA PRO A 722 36.42 -2.67 23.83
C PRO A 722 35.41 -2.76 22.68
N LYS A 723 35.59 -3.73 21.78
CA LYS A 723 34.77 -3.88 20.56
C LYS A 723 33.29 -4.15 20.88
N GLU A 724 33.05 -4.67 22.07
CA GLU A 724 31.76 -4.99 22.68
C GLU A 724 30.92 -3.75 22.99
N ILE A 725 31.53 -2.58 23.14
CA ILE A 725 30.84 -1.31 23.43
C ILE A 725 30.64 -0.54 22.14
N GLN A 726 29.40 -0.21 21.79
CA GLN A 726 29.12 0.89 20.88
C GLN A 726 28.68 2.10 21.68
N SER A 727 29.35 3.23 21.46
CA SER A 727 29.07 4.49 22.13
C SER A 727 28.71 5.57 21.11
N SER A 728 27.75 6.41 21.47
CA SER A 728 27.32 7.56 20.67
C SER A 728 26.84 8.72 21.53
N ILE A 729 26.87 9.92 20.98
CA ILE A 729 26.31 11.13 21.63
C ILE A 729 25.25 11.72 20.70
N ALA A 730 24.05 11.95 21.22
CA ALA A 730 23.04 12.78 20.57
C ALA A 730 23.04 14.18 21.21
N ILE A 731 23.29 15.20 20.40
CA ILE A 731 23.34 16.61 20.84
C ILE A 731 22.11 17.33 20.28
N ALA A 732 21.33 17.94 21.17
CA ALA A 732 20.12 18.67 20.83
C ALA A 732 19.89 19.85 21.78
N ARG A 733 19.04 20.79 21.35
CA ARG A 733 18.56 21.87 22.21
C ARG A 733 17.38 21.38 23.05
N VAL A 734 17.41 21.64 24.37
CA VAL A 734 16.37 21.23 25.33
C VAL A 734 16.02 22.37 26.29
N ASN A 735 14.94 22.22 27.05
CA ASN A 735 14.62 23.12 28.15
C ASN A 735 15.55 22.82 29.34
N SER A 736 16.14 23.84 29.95
CA SER A 736 16.96 23.69 31.16
C SER A 736 16.08 23.34 32.36
N SER A 737 16.63 22.51 33.26
CA SER A 737 15.97 22.10 34.50
C SER A 737 15.94 23.20 35.57
N GLU A 738 16.80 24.22 35.47
CA GLU A 738 17.00 25.20 36.54
C GLU A 738 16.26 26.52 36.35
N ASP A 739 15.87 26.89 35.12
CA ASP A 739 15.39 28.27 34.84
C ASP A 739 14.36 28.40 33.71
N GLY A 740 13.92 27.30 33.08
CA GLY A 740 13.06 27.33 31.89
C GLY A 740 13.71 27.98 30.64
N LYS A 741 15.01 28.31 30.70
CA LYS A 741 15.82 28.78 29.57
C LYS A 741 16.19 27.60 28.68
N MET A 742 16.41 27.82 27.39
CA MET A 742 16.93 26.77 26.51
C MET A 742 18.41 26.52 26.82
N THR A 743 18.84 25.26 26.80
CA THR A 743 20.26 24.86 26.86
C THR A 743 20.57 23.78 25.81
N ILE A 744 21.85 23.44 25.63
CA ILE A 744 22.28 22.31 24.80
C ILE A 744 22.54 21.12 25.70
N GLN A 745 21.99 19.96 25.33
CA GLN A 745 22.19 18.70 26.02
C GLN A 745 22.93 17.73 25.11
N ALA A 746 23.94 17.06 25.68
CA ALA A 746 24.62 15.90 25.12
C ALA A 746 24.13 14.64 25.84
N SER A 747 23.49 13.75 25.10
CA SER A 747 22.96 12.46 25.58
C SER A 747 23.87 11.33 25.10
N TYR A 748 24.60 10.73 26.04
CA TYR A 748 25.56 9.66 25.85
C TYR A 748 24.84 8.32 25.89
N GLY A 749 24.66 7.71 24.73
CA GLY A 749 24.08 6.37 24.58
C GLY A 749 25.16 5.30 24.43
N SER A 750 24.91 4.13 25.01
CA SER A 750 25.77 2.95 24.87
C SER A 750 24.96 1.67 24.72
N VAL A 751 25.42 0.77 23.83
CA VAL A 751 25.01 -0.64 23.80
C VAL A 751 26.26 -1.49 24.00
N PHE A 752 26.26 -2.29 25.07
CA PHE A 752 27.35 -3.16 25.48
C PHE A 752 26.94 -4.63 25.42
N LEU A 753 27.77 -5.44 24.77
CA LEU A 753 27.60 -6.89 24.66
C LEU A 753 28.15 -7.63 25.89
N GLY A 754 27.60 -7.30 27.05
CA GLY A 754 27.91 -7.86 28.37
C GLY A 754 26.92 -7.36 29.42
N SER A 755 27.17 -7.69 30.68
CA SER A 755 26.29 -7.32 31.80
C SER A 755 26.54 -5.91 32.33
N ILE A 756 25.60 -5.38 33.11
CA ILE A 756 25.77 -4.09 33.82
C ILE A 756 26.97 -4.16 34.77
N ASP A 757 27.14 -5.30 35.46
CA ASP A 757 28.22 -5.50 36.43
C ASP A 757 29.61 -5.52 35.78
N GLU A 758 29.69 -5.85 34.49
CA GLU A 758 30.93 -5.74 33.71
C GLU A 758 31.13 -4.32 33.15
N LEU A 759 30.04 -3.64 32.78
CA LEU A 759 30.10 -2.31 32.14
C LEU A 759 30.51 -1.20 33.12
N ILE A 760 29.94 -1.19 34.33
CA ILE A 760 30.15 -0.08 35.27
C ILE A 760 31.63 0.06 35.67
N PRO A 761 32.34 -0.98 36.13
CA PRO A 761 33.75 -0.86 36.47
C PRO A 761 34.61 -0.41 35.28
N LEU A 762 34.27 -0.86 34.07
CA LEU A 762 34.97 -0.46 32.85
C LEU A 762 34.76 1.03 32.55
N MET A 763 33.55 1.55 32.76
CA MET A 763 33.26 2.98 32.56
C MET A 763 33.86 3.85 33.68
N GLU A 764 33.93 3.37 34.92
CA GLU A 764 34.67 4.01 36.01
C GLU A 764 36.18 4.09 35.71
N GLU A 765 36.76 3.05 35.10
CA GLU A 765 38.18 3.06 34.71
C GLU A 765 38.44 3.98 33.51
N LYS A 766 37.58 3.93 32.48
CA LYS A 766 37.85 4.55 31.18
C LYS A 766 37.25 5.94 31.01
N PHE A 767 36.14 6.24 31.68
CA PHE A 767 35.43 7.51 31.58
C PHE A 767 34.67 7.90 32.87
N PRO A 768 35.35 7.98 34.02
CA PRO A 768 34.71 8.26 35.31
C PRO A 768 33.97 9.61 35.32
N GLU A 769 34.44 10.60 34.56
CA GLU A 769 33.85 11.94 34.53
C GLU A 769 32.42 11.97 33.95
N LEU A 770 32.03 10.95 33.18
CA LEU A 770 30.65 10.81 32.71
C LEU A 770 29.68 10.57 33.88
N GLY A 771 30.16 9.88 34.92
CA GLY A 771 29.37 9.51 36.10
C GLY A 771 28.23 8.54 35.79
N LEU A 772 28.49 7.54 34.93
CA LEU A 772 27.53 6.49 34.60
C LEU A 772 27.31 5.59 35.82
N VAL A 773 26.06 5.41 36.24
CA VAL A 773 25.69 4.51 37.34
C VAL A 773 24.78 3.37 36.86
N LYS A 774 24.55 2.37 37.71
CA LYS A 774 23.74 1.18 37.34
C LYS A 774 22.31 1.55 36.96
N GLU A 775 21.77 2.58 37.60
CA GLU A 775 20.40 3.07 37.42
C GLU A 775 20.16 3.69 36.05
N ASP A 776 21.23 4.11 35.35
CA ASP A 776 21.18 4.65 33.99
C ASP A 776 21.11 3.54 32.91
N CYS A 777 21.21 2.28 33.32
CA CYS A 777 21.39 1.12 32.46
C CYS A 777 20.25 0.11 32.59
N LEU A 778 20.00 -0.61 31.50
CA LEU A 778 19.00 -1.67 31.42
C LEU A 778 19.59 -2.90 30.72
N GLU A 779 19.40 -4.08 31.32
CA GLU A 779 19.66 -5.35 30.64
C GLU A 779 18.42 -5.80 29.88
N MET A 780 18.60 -6.16 28.61
CA MET A 780 17.53 -6.58 27.72
C MET A 780 18.09 -7.46 26.60
N THR A 781 17.24 -8.11 25.81
CA THR A 781 17.71 -8.81 24.61
C THR A 781 18.28 -7.81 23.60
N TRP A 782 19.14 -8.29 22.69
CA TRP A 782 19.67 -7.43 21.65
C TRP A 782 18.56 -6.78 20.79
N ALA A 783 17.49 -7.49 20.45
CA ALA A 783 16.40 -6.95 19.66
C ALA A 783 15.63 -5.84 20.41
N GLU A 784 15.41 -5.99 21.71
CA GLU A 784 14.84 -4.93 22.56
C GLU A 784 15.76 -3.71 22.63
N SER A 785 17.09 -3.92 22.68
CA SER A 785 18.05 -2.81 22.69
C SER A 785 17.97 -1.95 21.43
N VAL A 786 17.60 -2.54 20.28
CA VAL A 786 17.37 -1.81 19.04
C VAL A 786 16.14 -0.91 19.17
N LEU A 787 15.03 -1.43 19.70
CA LEU A 787 13.80 -0.65 19.91
C LEU A 787 14.04 0.50 20.90
N TYR A 788 14.70 0.20 22.03
CA TYR A 788 15.12 1.21 23.00
C TYR A 788 15.96 2.30 22.35
N SER A 789 16.99 1.93 21.57
CA SER A 789 17.87 2.88 20.89
C SER A 789 17.16 3.71 19.82
N ALA A 790 16.12 3.17 19.18
CA ALA A 790 15.43 3.83 18.06
C ALA A 790 14.31 4.76 18.50
N LEU A 791 13.64 4.43 19.61
CA LEU A 791 12.40 5.09 20.05
C LEU A 791 12.51 5.73 21.44
N SER A 792 13.55 5.42 22.22
CA SER A 792 13.71 5.85 23.61
C SER A 792 12.53 5.45 24.51
N ILE A 793 11.86 4.33 24.20
CA ILE A 793 10.74 3.78 24.96
C ILE A 793 11.12 2.39 25.46
N ILE A 794 10.88 2.14 26.75
CA ILE A 794 11.17 0.87 27.41
C ILE A 794 9.92 -0.03 27.36
N GLY A 795 10.13 -1.33 27.19
CA GLY A 795 9.05 -2.33 27.32
C GLY A 795 8.10 -2.43 26.13
N LEU A 796 8.51 -1.95 24.94
CA LEU A 796 7.73 -2.16 23.72
C LEU A 796 7.72 -3.64 23.32
N PRO A 797 6.59 -4.17 22.81
CA PRO A 797 6.53 -5.54 22.33
C PRO A 797 7.44 -5.73 21.12
N LEU A 798 7.98 -6.94 20.95
CA LEU A 798 8.87 -7.27 19.85
C LEU A 798 8.19 -7.04 18.48
N GLU A 799 6.88 -7.26 18.40
CA GLU A 799 6.02 -7.01 17.23
C GLU A 799 6.07 -5.55 16.74
N THR A 800 6.49 -4.60 17.58
CA THR A 800 6.74 -3.22 17.14
C THR A 800 7.75 -3.15 15.99
N LEU A 801 8.72 -4.07 15.93
CA LEU A 801 9.66 -4.17 14.81
C LEU A 801 8.98 -4.45 13.45
N LEU A 802 7.77 -5.02 13.44
CA LEU A 802 7.00 -5.28 12.23
C LEU A 802 6.24 -4.04 11.73
N ASN A 803 6.16 -2.98 12.55
CA ASN A 803 5.51 -1.74 12.14
C ASN A 803 6.39 -0.99 11.12
N ARG A 804 5.88 -0.85 9.89
CA ARG A 804 6.59 -0.19 8.78
C ARG A 804 6.35 1.31 8.68
N THR A 805 5.40 1.85 9.46
CA THR A 805 4.98 3.26 9.39
C THR A 805 5.41 4.07 10.60
N GLN A 806 5.90 3.41 11.66
CA GLN A 806 6.36 4.07 12.86
C GLN A 806 7.66 4.84 12.61
N LYS A 807 7.62 6.16 12.83
CA LYS A 807 8.74 7.06 12.54
C LYS A 807 9.78 6.99 13.67
N SER A 808 11.06 7.12 13.33
CA SER A 808 12.13 7.23 14.33
C SER A 808 12.18 8.63 14.92
N ALA A 809 12.72 8.75 16.15
CA ALA A 809 12.94 10.05 16.78
C ALA A 809 13.96 10.92 16.02
N LEU A 810 14.90 10.30 15.29
CA LEU A 810 15.99 10.98 14.58
C LEU A 810 15.60 11.52 13.21
N SER A 811 14.67 10.87 12.52
CA SER A 811 14.23 11.24 11.17
C SER A 811 12.71 11.27 11.13
N GLN A 812 12.15 12.46 11.34
CA GLN A 812 10.73 12.68 11.16
C GLN A 812 10.39 12.72 9.66
N THR A 813 9.16 13.10 9.30
CA THR A 813 8.74 13.12 7.89
C THR A 813 9.55 14.14 7.10
N PHE A 814 9.68 15.37 7.60
CA PHE A 814 10.39 16.42 6.88
C PHE A 814 11.72 16.71 7.55
N PHE A 815 12.81 16.41 6.85
CA PHE A 815 14.14 16.65 7.36
C PHE A 815 15.17 16.88 6.24
N LYS A 816 16.30 17.47 6.62
CA LYS A 816 17.54 17.48 5.85
C LYS A 816 18.65 16.95 6.74
N ALA A 817 19.52 16.13 6.15
CA ALA A 817 20.67 15.60 6.84
C ALA A 817 21.96 15.76 6.03
N LYS A 818 23.09 15.72 6.75
CA LYS A 818 24.45 15.70 6.22
C LYS A 818 25.33 14.83 7.11
N SER A 819 26.46 14.37 6.61
CA SER A 819 27.40 13.57 7.40
C SER A 819 28.85 14.00 7.22
N ASP A 820 29.65 13.78 8.27
CA ASP A 820 31.08 14.02 8.29
C ASP A 820 31.81 12.88 9.00
N PHE A 821 33.12 12.78 8.77
CA PHE A 821 34.02 11.94 9.56
C PHE A 821 35.08 12.79 10.24
N VAL A 822 35.36 12.49 11.51
CA VAL A 822 36.36 13.20 12.30
C VAL A 822 37.59 12.33 12.48
N LYS A 823 38.77 12.89 12.22
CA LYS A 823 40.06 12.20 12.33
C LYS A 823 40.95 12.71 13.45
N GLN A 824 40.67 13.91 13.95
CA GLN A 824 41.35 14.56 15.08
C GLN A 824 40.30 15.19 15.99
N PRO A 825 40.48 15.19 17.32
CA PRO A 825 39.50 15.79 18.22
C PRO A 825 39.25 17.27 17.88
N ILE A 826 37.98 17.64 17.81
CA ILE A 826 37.51 19.02 17.71
C ILE A 826 37.76 19.68 19.06
N SER A 827 38.36 20.88 19.08
CA SER A 827 38.65 21.61 20.33
C SER A 827 37.36 22.03 21.05
N GLU A 828 37.46 22.27 22.36
CA GLU A 828 36.34 22.83 23.15
C GLU A 828 35.82 24.13 22.52
N SER A 829 36.71 25.04 22.11
CA SER A 829 36.35 26.27 21.39
C SER A 829 35.63 26.04 20.06
N GLY A 830 35.90 24.92 19.38
CA GLY A 830 35.20 24.52 18.15
C GLY A 830 33.76 24.06 18.43
N PHE A 831 33.51 23.44 19.59
CA PHE A 831 32.16 23.14 20.03
C PHE A 831 31.45 24.40 20.57
N GLU A 832 32.13 25.24 21.34
CA GLU A 832 31.57 26.49 21.85
C GLU A 832 31.11 27.44 20.74
N GLY A 833 31.87 27.53 19.64
CA GLY A 833 31.45 28.31 18.48
C GLY A 833 30.30 27.67 17.67
N LEU A 834 30.00 26.38 17.89
CA LEU A 834 28.86 25.69 17.29
C LEU A 834 27.54 25.94 18.06
N TRP A 835 27.60 26.04 19.39
CA TRP A 835 26.40 26.18 20.24
C TRP A 835 25.46 27.33 19.85
N PRO A 836 25.94 28.55 19.51
CA PRO A 836 25.06 29.62 19.04
C PRO A 836 24.15 29.21 17.88
N LYS A 837 24.61 28.31 16.99
CA LYS A 837 23.84 27.85 15.84
C LYS A 837 22.66 26.97 16.24
N PHE A 838 22.78 26.23 17.33
CA PHE A 838 21.69 25.41 17.86
C PHE A 838 20.61 26.24 18.57
N TYR A 839 20.91 27.49 18.93
CA TYR A 839 19.91 28.41 19.49
C TYR A 839 19.11 29.15 18.40
N GLU A 840 19.53 29.12 17.14
CA GLU A 840 18.79 29.69 16.01
C GLU A 840 17.38 29.06 15.90
N ASP A 841 16.42 29.83 15.39
CA ASP A 841 15.01 29.39 15.31
C ASP A 841 14.82 28.18 14.39
N GLU A 842 15.63 28.04 13.34
CA GLU A 842 15.58 26.89 12.44
C GLU A 842 16.13 25.60 13.09
N ALA A 843 16.81 25.71 14.23
CA ALA A 843 17.46 24.59 14.90
C ALA A 843 16.59 23.91 15.97
N LYS A 844 15.32 24.29 16.15
CA LYS A 844 14.50 23.82 17.29
C LYS A 844 14.43 22.30 17.39
N SER A 845 14.36 21.63 16.24
CA SER A 845 14.29 20.18 16.09
C SER A 845 15.54 19.61 15.42
N ALA A 846 16.68 20.30 15.59
CA ALA A 846 17.97 19.84 15.08
C ALA A 846 18.66 18.90 16.07
N VAL A 847 19.27 17.85 15.53
CA VAL A 847 20.02 16.84 16.27
C VAL A 847 21.34 16.60 15.57
N MET A 848 22.43 16.55 16.33
CA MET A 848 23.74 16.13 15.86
C MET A 848 24.15 14.85 16.59
N VAL A 849 24.38 13.76 15.85
CA VAL A 849 24.71 12.45 16.39
C VAL A 849 26.16 12.12 16.08
N LEU A 850 26.95 11.83 17.12
CA LEU A 850 28.33 11.38 17.03
C LEU A 850 28.37 9.88 17.31
N VAL A 851 28.97 9.07 16.44
CA VAL A 851 29.05 7.61 16.59
C VAL A 851 30.49 7.15 16.58
N ALA A 852 30.99 6.58 17.69
CA ALA A 852 32.39 6.18 17.84
C ALA A 852 32.79 5.07 16.88
N TYR A 853 33.94 5.21 16.21
CA TYR A 853 34.53 4.20 15.32
C TYR A 853 35.58 3.37 16.10
N GLY A 854 36.43 2.66 15.38
CA GLY A 854 37.43 1.75 15.95
C GLY A 854 36.94 0.31 16.01
N GLY A 855 37.66 -0.51 16.77
CA GLY A 855 37.35 -1.94 16.88
C GLY A 855 37.49 -2.64 15.53
N LYS A 856 36.48 -3.42 15.13
CA LYS A 856 36.46 -4.17 13.87
C LYS A 856 36.62 -3.30 12.64
N MET A 857 36.19 -2.04 12.70
CA MET A 857 36.32 -1.09 11.60
C MET A 857 37.78 -0.72 11.29
N ASP A 858 38.70 -0.89 12.25
CA ASP A 858 40.14 -0.66 12.02
C ASP A 858 40.84 -1.86 11.39
N GLU A 859 40.27 -3.05 11.53
CA GLU A 859 40.84 -4.29 11.01
C GLU A 859 40.53 -4.50 9.52
N ILE A 860 39.42 -3.95 9.05
CA ILE A 860 38.96 -4.14 7.67
C ILE A 860 39.71 -3.13 6.79
N PRO A 861 40.46 -3.57 5.76
CA PRO A 861 41.12 -2.67 4.82
C PRO A 861 40.13 -1.75 4.11
N GLU A 862 40.55 -0.51 3.81
CA GLU A 862 39.67 0.46 3.13
C GLU A 862 39.21 0.01 1.74
N THR A 863 39.93 -0.91 1.09
CA THR A 863 39.62 -1.43 -0.25
C THR A 863 38.82 -2.73 -0.24
N GLU A 864 38.60 -3.35 0.92
CA GLU A 864 37.93 -4.66 1.03
C GLU A 864 36.47 -4.58 0.55
N TYR A 865 35.80 -3.46 0.84
CA TYR A 865 34.43 -3.16 0.40
C TYR A 865 34.40 -1.74 -0.19
N PRO A 866 33.36 -1.38 -0.98
CA PRO A 866 33.22 -0.02 -1.50
C PRO A 866 33.25 1.06 -0.41
N TYR A 867 32.67 0.77 0.76
CA TYR A 867 32.70 1.66 1.92
C TYR A 867 34.14 1.79 2.48
N PRO A 868 34.76 2.98 2.40
CA PRO A 868 36.19 3.13 2.63
C PRO A 868 36.55 3.67 4.03
N HIS A 869 35.56 4.10 4.83
CA HIS A 869 35.80 4.84 6.07
C HIS A 869 36.15 3.89 7.23
N ARG A 870 37.39 3.39 7.21
CA ARG A 870 37.91 2.37 8.13
C ARG A 870 38.88 2.99 9.14
N ALA A 871 40.07 2.40 9.31
CA ALA A 871 41.12 2.89 10.20
C ALA A 871 41.44 4.38 9.97
N GLY A 872 41.66 5.11 11.07
CA GLY A 872 41.97 6.55 11.08
C GLY A 872 40.80 7.49 11.33
N ASN A 873 39.55 6.99 11.34
CA ASN A 873 38.37 7.78 11.72
C ASN A 873 38.05 7.62 13.21
N LEU A 874 37.99 8.71 13.97
CA LEU A 874 37.61 8.69 15.40
C LEU A 874 36.14 8.35 15.58
N TYR A 875 35.28 9.05 14.83
CA TYR A 875 33.83 8.89 14.83
C TYR A 875 33.22 9.51 13.57
N SER A 876 31.99 9.15 13.25
CA SER A 876 31.18 9.84 12.25
C SER A 876 30.21 10.81 12.92
N ILE A 877 29.86 11.89 12.22
CA ILE A 877 28.82 12.83 12.61
C ILE A 877 27.67 12.72 11.62
N LEU A 878 26.44 12.65 12.12
CA LEU A 878 25.20 12.86 11.38
C LEU A 878 24.54 14.13 11.91
N TYR A 879 24.36 15.13 11.04
CA TYR A 879 23.58 16.33 11.34
C TYR A 879 22.19 16.14 10.75
N VAL A 880 21.14 16.40 11.53
CA VAL A 880 19.75 16.36 11.08
C VAL A 880 19.03 17.63 11.55
N VAL A 881 18.25 18.24 10.67
CA VAL A 881 17.26 19.25 11.04
C VAL A 881 15.90 18.78 10.57
N ASN A 882 14.94 18.69 11.49
CA ASN A 882 13.55 18.29 11.24
C ASN A 882 12.63 19.50 11.26
N TRP A 883 11.48 19.40 10.59
CA TRP A 883 10.42 20.42 10.62
C TRP A 883 9.04 19.80 10.38
N GLU A 884 7.99 20.57 10.67
CA GLU A 884 6.61 20.14 10.53
C GLU A 884 6.08 20.34 9.09
N GLU A 885 4.98 19.65 8.74
CA GLU A 885 4.41 19.68 7.38
C GLU A 885 4.08 21.10 6.91
N GLU A 886 3.53 21.93 7.80
CA GLU A 886 3.12 23.30 7.52
C GLU A 886 4.32 24.17 7.10
N GLU A 887 5.50 23.87 7.63
CA GLU A 887 6.72 24.61 7.35
C GLU A 887 7.41 24.16 6.05
N ASN A 888 6.99 23.02 5.48
CA ASN A 888 7.68 22.43 4.34
C ASN A 888 7.67 23.34 3.08
N LYS A 889 6.65 24.20 2.95
CA LYS A 889 6.59 25.23 1.88
C LYS A 889 7.74 26.23 1.97
N ASN A 890 8.25 26.49 3.17
CA ASN A 890 9.33 27.42 3.46
C ASN A 890 10.60 26.67 3.94
N SER A 891 10.79 25.43 3.49
CA SER A 891 11.86 24.55 3.98
C SER A 891 13.29 25.04 3.71
N GLU A 892 13.47 26.00 2.79
CA GLU A 892 14.79 26.55 2.43
C GLU A 892 15.53 27.17 3.63
N LYS A 893 14.80 27.70 4.63
CA LYS A 893 15.43 28.23 5.85
C LYS A 893 16.22 27.15 6.61
N PHE A 894 15.66 25.94 6.71
CA PHE A 894 16.31 24.79 7.36
C PHE A 894 17.49 24.28 6.53
N MET A 895 17.36 24.29 5.20
CA MET A 895 18.45 23.93 4.28
C MET A 895 19.62 24.90 4.45
N ASN A 896 19.35 26.20 4.55
CA ASN A 896 20.35 27.23 4.78
C ASN A 896 21.01 27.11 6.15
N TRP A 897 20.24 26.81 7.20
CA TRP A 897 20.79 26.50 8.52
C TRP A 897 21.75 25.31 8.46
N MET A 898 21.34 24.21 7.83
CA MET A 898 22.18 23.03 7.65
C MET A 898 23.48 23.34 6.88
N ARG A 899 23.41 24.17 5.82
CA ARG A 899 24.59 24.63 5.08
C ARG A 899 25.52 25.49 5.94
N ARG A 900 24.99 26.36 6.81
CA ARG A 900 25.79 27.18 7.76
C ARG A 900 26.52 26.31 8.76
N VAL A 901 25.83 25.34 9.38
CA VAL A 901 26.43 24.40 10.35
C VAL A 901 27.50 23.55 9.66
N TYR A 902 27.18 22.96 8.51
CA TYR A 902 28.12 22.13 7.78
C TYR A 902 29.35 22.92 7.29
N SER A 903 29.17 24.17 6.87
CA SER A 903 30.27 25.07 6.51
C SER A 903 31.17 25.37 7.72
N TYR A 904 30.57 25.67 8.88
CA TYR A 904 31.31 25.91 10.12
C TYR A 904 32.16 24.71 10.55
N MET A 905 31.67 23.48 10.32
CA MET A 905 32.40 22.26 10.70
C MET A 905 33.58 21.92 9.79
N THR A 906 33.73 22.58 8.63
CA THR A 906 34.78 22.30 7.63
C THR A 906 36.21 22.19 8.17
N PRO A 907 36.73 23.07 9.05
CA PRO A 907 38.11 22.99 9.52
C PRO A 907 38.36 21.86 10.53
N TYR A 908 37.30 21.27 11.10
CA TYR A 908 37.38 20.30 12.19
C TYR A 908 37.20 18.84 11.75
N VAL A 909 36.73 18.62 10.53
CA VAL A 909 36.39 17.30 9.99
C VAL A 909 37.42 16.86 8.95
N SER A 910 37.24 15.65 8.40
CA SER A 910 38.07 15.13 7.31
C SER A 910 38.16 16.11 6.13
N LYS A 911 39.31 16.12 5.47
CA LYS A 911 39.61 17.00 4.33
C LYS A 911 40.41 16.26 3.27
N SER A 912 40.21 16.66 2.02
CA SER A 912 40.91 16.13 0.83
C SER A 912 40.85 14.60 0.67
N PRO A 913 39.65 14.01 0.48
CA PRO A 913 38.34 14.64 0.40
C PRO A 913 37.67 14.84 1.78
N ARG A 914 36.67 15.73 1.84
CA ARG A 914 35.74 15.77 2.99
C ARG A 914 34.79 14.58 2.86
N GLU A 915 35.03 13.58 3.70
CA GLU A 915 34.38 12.26 3.64
C GLU A 915 32.90 12.36 4.04
N ALA A 916 32.04 11.59 3.36
CA ALA A 916 30.60 11.55 3.59
C ALA A 916 30.09 10.12 3.45
N TYR A 917 28.93 9.80 4.04
CA TYR A 917 28.37 8.45 3.97
C TYR A 917 27.25 8.32 2.92
N VAL A 918 27.36 7.37 2.00
CA VAL A 918 26.41 7.21 0.86
C VAL A 918 24.96 6.93 1.27
N ASN A 919 24.70 6.24 2.39
CA ASN A 919 23.33 6.05 2.89
C ASN A 919 22.74 7.33 3.51
N TYR A 920 23.58 8.32 3.83
CA TYR A 920 23.16 9.67 4.20
C TYR A 920 23.32 10.60 3.00
N ARG A 921 22.64 10.21 1.91
CA ARG A 921 22.75 10.85 0.60
C ARG A 921 22.53 12.36 0.71
N ASP A 922 23.38 13.13 0.03
CA ASP A 922 23.38 14.59 0.07
C ASP A 922 23.64 15.15 -1.34
N LEU A 923 22.64 15.79 -1.95
CA LEU A 923 22.83 16.37 -3.30
C LEU A 923 23.68 17.66 -3.28
N ASP A 924 23.85 18.30 -2.12
CA ASP A 924 24.65 19.55 -2.05
C ASP A 924 26.16 19.30 -2.25
N ILE A 925 26.64 18.05 -2.12
CA ILE A 925 28.07 17.73 -2.35
C ILE A 925 28.42 17.45 -3.82
N GLY A 926 27.43 17.50 -4.71
CA GLY A 926 27.59 17.37 -6.16
C GLY A 926 26.60 16.38 -6.79
N THR A 927 26.27 16.57 -8.06
CA THR A 927 25.41 15.66 -8.83
C THR A 927 25.96 15.45 -10.24
N ASN A 928 25.56 14.38 -10.90
CA ASN A 928 25.73 14.19 -12.33
C ASN A 928 24.75 15.12 -13.07
N LYS A 929 25.16 15.79 -14.17
CA LYS A 929 24.28 16.68 -14.94
C LYS A 929 23.17 15.94 -15.71
N VAL A 930 22.09 16.69 -15.96
CA VAL A 930 20.81 16.24 -16.56
C VAL A 930 20.92 15.84 -18.04
N ASN A 931 21.86 16.43 -18.80
CA ASN A 931 21.87 16.38 -20.26
C ASN A 931 22.94 15.46 -20.88
N ASP A 932 23.81 14.85 -20.08
CA ASP A 932 24.73 13.83 -20.57
C ASP A 932 24.11 12.47 -20.30
N GLU A 933 23.62 11.79 -21.35
CA GLU A 933 22.93 10.49 -21.29
C GLU A 933 23.72 9.37 -20.58
N LYS A 934 24.99 9.61 -20.23
CA LYS A 934 25.86 8.67 -19.49
C LYS A 934 26.35 9.17 -18.12
N GLY A 935 26.14 10.45 -17.76
CA GLY A 935 26.79 11.08 -16.61
C GLY A 935 28.31 11.15 -16.79
N SER A 936 28.93 12.31 -16.54
CA SER A 936 30.38 12.43 -16.74
C SER A 936 31.16 11.84 -15.56
N TYR A 937 32.17 11.01 -15.84
CA TYR A 937 33.17 10.56 -14.84
C TYR A 937 33.72 11.74 -14.02
N THR A 938 34.01 12.88 -14.66
CA THR A 938 34.59 14.04 -13.98
C THR A 938 33.65 14.67 -12.97
N GLU A 939 32.35 14.68 -13.25
CA GLU A 939 31.32 15.18 -12.33
C GLU A 939 31.08 14.18 -11.20
N GLY A 940 30.96 12.90 -11.56
CA GLY A 940 30.86 11.78 -10.64
C GLY A 940 31.97 11.77 -9.60
N LYS A 941 33.20 12.07 -10.03
CA LYS A 941 34.38 12.08 -9.17
C LYS A 941 34.31 13.09 -8.01
N VAL A 942 33.59 14.21 -8.18
CA VAL A 942 33.49 15.27 -7.15
C VAL A 942 32.82 14.75 -5.87
N TRP A 943 31.67 14.11 -6.00
CA TRP A 943 30.94 13.50 -4.88
C TRP A 943 31.43 12.07 -4.62
N GLY A 944 31.86 11.35 -5.65
CA GLY A 944 32.29 9.96 -5.58
C GLY A 944 33.51 9.75 -4.69
N LEU A 945 34.50 10.64 -4.76
CA LEU A 945 35.65 10.59 -3.85
C LEU A 945 35.26 10.84 -2.38
N LYS A 946 34.18 11.59 -2.12
CA LYS A 946 33.71 11.85 -0.75
C LYS A 946 33.06 10.61 -0.14
N TYR A 947 32.26 9.88 -0.91
CA TYR A 947 31.60 8.64 -0.46
C TYR A 947 32.51 7.42 -0.48
N PHE A 948 33.42 7.33 -1.46
CA PHE A 948 34.13 6.07 -1.75
C PHE A 948 35.66 6.21 -1.74
N LYS A 949 36.21 7.41 -1.52
CA LYS A 949 37.66 7.66 -1.59
C LYS A 949 38.24 7.02 -2.86
N ASN A 950 39.31 6.24 -2.72
CA ASN A 950 39.99 5.58 -3.82
C ASN A 950 39.19 4.41 -4.44
N ASN A 951 38.13 3.93 -3.78
CA ASN A 951 37.29 2.86 -4.32
C ASN A 951 36.38 3.33 -5.46
N PHE A 952 36.24 4.64 -5.67
CA PHE A 952 35.40 5.22 -6.72
C PHE A 952 35.79 4.71 -8.12
N ASP A 953 37.08 4.67 -8.43
CA ASP A 953 37.54 4.26 -9.77
C ASP A 953 37.25 2.77 -10.04
N ARG A 954 37.33 1.91 -9.00
CA ARG A 954 36.91 0.50 -9.12
C ARG A 954 35.41 0.39 -9.33
N LEU A 955 34.59 1.17 -8.61
CA LEU A 955 33.14 1.20 -8.82
C LEU A 955 32.78 1.61 -10.25
N VAL A 956 33.45 2.63 -10.79
CA VAL A 956 33.30 3.08 -12.18
C VAL A 956 33.65 1.96 -13.17
N TYR A 957 34.76 1.25 -12.94
CA TYR A 957 35.14 0.09 -13.76
C TYR A 957 34.07 -1.00 -13.76
N VAL A 958 33.54 -1.36 -12.58
CA VAL A 958 32.46 -2.36 -12.48
C VAL A 958 31.21 -1.86 -13.19
N LYS A 959 30.79 -0.62 -12.95
CA LYS A 959 29.64 0.01 -13.61
C LYS A 959 29.74 -0.07 -15.13
N THR A 960 30.91 0.27 -15.67
CA THR A 960 31.19 0.22 -17.11
C THR A 960 30.97 -1.16 -17.70
N LYS A 961 31.33 -2.22 -16.98
CA LYS A 961 31.14 -3.60 -17.44
C LYS A 961 29.68 -4.06 -17.37
N VAL A 962 28.99 -3.75 -16.28
CA VAL A 962 27.69 -4.38 -15.97
C VAL A 962 26.51 -3.59 -16.51
N ASP A 963 26.68 -2.28 -16.71
CA ASP A 963 25.67 -1.36 -17.22
C ASP A 963 26.30 -0.23 -18.05
N PRO A 964 26.89 -0.55 -19.23
CA PRO A 964 27.56 0.44 -20.09
C PRO A 964 26.62 1.49 -20.68
N GLN A 965 25.30 1.23 -20.69
CA GLN A 965 24.27 2.16 -21.16
C GLN A 965 23.72 3.04 -20.04
N ASN A 966 24.25 2.90 -18.81
CA ASN A 966 23.84 3.68 -17.65
C ASN A 966 22.34 3.63 -17.35
N PHE A 967 21.70 2.48 -17.59
CA PHE A 967 20.26 2.31 -17.40
C PHE A 967 19.84 2.52 -15.94
N PHE A 968 20.60 1.97 -14.99
CA PHE A 968 20.41 2.24 -13.57
C PHE A 968 21.18 3.50 -13.19
N SER A 969 20.49 4.63 -13.23
CA SER A 969 21.10 5.93 -12.96
C SER A 969 20.20 6.83 -12.12
N HIS A 970 20.87 7.71 -11.37
CA HIS A 970 20.28 8.77 -10.58
C HIS A 970 21.31 9.89 -10.41
N GLU A 971 20.95 10.92 -9.67
CA GLU A 971 21.68 12.17 -9.49
C GLU A 971 23.11 12.00 -8.96
N GLN A 972 23.39 10.88 -8.30
CA GLN A 972 24.68 10.50 -7.73
C GLN A 972 24.96 9.01 -7.99
N SER A 973 24.48 8.46 -9.11
CA SER A 973 24.83 7.09 -9.49
C SER A 973 26.27 7.05 -9.99
N ILE A 974 26.96 5.94 -9.77
CA ILE A 974 28.30 5.72 -10.33
C ILE A 974 28.21 5.83 -11.86
N PRO A 975 29.01 6.71 -12.50
CA PRO A 975 29.01 6.83 -13.97
C PRO A 975 29.84 5.70 -14.61
N PRO A 976 29.44 5.16 -15.77
CA PRO A 976 30.34 4.35 -16.60
C PRO A 976 31.42 5.22 -17.28
N LEU A 977 32.53 4.60 -17.70
CA LEU A 977 33.48 5.21 -18.63
C LEU A 977 32.86 5.17 -20.03
N SER A 978 32.58 6.34 -20.60
CA SER A 978 31.97 6.52 -21.92
C SER A 978 32.95 6.39 -23.06
#